data_AF-A0A564TNY7-F1
#
_entry.id   AF-A0A564TNY7-F1
#
_cell.length_a   1.000
_cell.length_b   1.000
_cell.length_c   1.000
_cell.angle_alpha   90.00
_cell.angle_beta   90.00
_cell.angle_gamma   90.00
#
_symmetry.space_group_name_H-M   'P 1'
#
loop_
_entity.id
_entity.type
_entity.pdbx_description
1 polymer ?
#
loop_
_entity_poly.entity_id
_entity_poly.type
_entity_poly.pdbx_seq_one_letter_code
_entity_poly.pdbx_strand_id
1 'polypeptide(L)'
;MNKTEKRMKIFTLIMQVIIQAVLLFPWMNMGTWKCNVPGYLIKLAASGDGMSYIKKSLKPLGVLDGADEQMMVQILMLFICELVMVLVIQVIGIVNLILALSNHHKLLLDIMSLIAGCMISFLGADGAVFSDPLSQVYPFLLVVLLVINLIGAKLIDSWQEEKKIQEEVKAREKNYKEEKKKHLEFSGKYPKGFYTALWKNFKSSKRDFIVYVSMNLLPATLIFSGVGMAQMLAPFNKEGNILTGHGITAILLEFLIVSLIASLMLMITNLLSYFRKRMRNYSIFSTLGMRKSTLYEVLGAEIVAGILGMLIGGACIGSVILCIIRRIFMARSGVGAQPAKITGFTYLIASLILIGISGIGLMILRDFFLYRELKKMQLGDVEKEKMPEKRIGLWLTIGLVIVVFGIVNFGMRKNAEGLRILLFIFLGIYLAEKFGFGLFLKVRKHKKSYYAKLIPYNSFYYRFKSTFRYVYVISLIPVLILFLFGKDMISAKIAQKPEGLFPYDFVCMATEADETFWKQLQEKYDVKFQEYPMVRVTNVDNSEKLDDARAVIMPQGQHIGISETTYKELNKALGKKSEKMNLSADGKEIYIIYQQDKSTKAHPLDYLNSRKEPYLHIGQPIESYGFLDREKIYPTRTVKGEKTDILTGAFRQGSEENLVVFSDEYFEKVQDDWKKYNWITGDPVEEGEAEEGVTIHHWPTKLVLLNVKNADYQKIEKELQAFRKVHKEDERFDKDVLSCYSKRTTMEQIESERFMTTVVDIFIMGAFLLGSVLVIYLKYESEMTDKKKRNHFLTCIGMSSKEREKLIRTETGIFFWIPAAVAVAMVPVLTGEIWNMREYTKADCVHYLRYLLILAVIYLVVQGIGVKVIEQYTIRKVEGKHERNIKGK
;
A
#
# COMPACT_ATOMS: atom_id res chain seq x y z
N MET A 1 41.56 -12.98 -20.69
CA MET A 1 40.27 -12.75 -20.00
C MET A 1 40.21 -11.30 -19.54
N ASN A 2 39.24 -10.54 -20.04
CA ASN A 2 39.10 -9.12 -19.68
C ASN A 2 38.79 -9.01 -18.18
N LYS A 3 39.22 -7.94 -17.49
CA LYS A 3 38.96 -7.75 -16.04
C LYS A 3 37.45 -7.80 -15.72
N THR A 4 36.63 -7.54 -16.74
CA THR A 4 35.15 -7.60 -16.76
C THR A 4 34.60 -9.03 -16.78
N GLU A 5 35.08 -9.89 -17.69
CA GLU A 5 34.68 -11.31 -17.75
C GLU A 5 35.02 -12.01 -16.44
N LYS A 6 36.16 -11.64 -15.82
CA LYS A 6 36.55 -12.15 -14.50
C LYS A 6 35.58 -11.75 -13.39
N ARG A 7 35.04 -10.53 -13.42
CA ARG A 7 34.09 -10.04 -12.41
C ARG A 7 32.70 -10.62 -12.58
N MET A 8 32.19 -10.67 -13.82
CA MET A 8 30.93 -11.34 -14.13
C MET A 8 31.02 -12.81 -13.74
N LYS A 9 32.09 -13.50 -14.16
CA LYS A 9 32.36 -14.89 -13.79
C LYS A 9 32.36 -15.13 -12.29
N ILE A 10 33.11 -14.33 -11.51
CA ILE A 10 33.17 -14.49 -10.05
C ILE A 10 31.80 -14.23 -9.42
N PHE A 11 31.09 -13.18 -9.84
CA PHE A 11 29.77 -12.85 -9.33
C PHE A 11 28.75 -13.95 -9.63
N THR A 12 28.64 -14.38 -10.88
CA THR A 12 27.73 -15.45 -11.30
C THR A 12 28.08 -16.77 -10.61
N LEU A 13 29.36 -17.12 -10.46
CA LEU A 13 29.77 -18.32 -9.72
C LEU A 13 29.30 -18.28 -8.26
N ILE A 14 29.54 -17.17 -7.55
CA ILE A 14 29.14 -17.02 -6.14
C ILE A 14 27.62 -17.10 -5.99
N MET A 15 26.88 -16.35 -6.82
CA MET A 15 25.43 -16.31 -6.74
C MET A 15 24.80 -17.66 -7.09
N GLN A 16 25.29 -18.35 -8.13
CA GLN A 16 24.76 -19.65 -8.49
C GLN A 16 25.07 -20.71 -7.44
N VAL A 17 26.25 -20.68 -6.80
CA VAL A 17 26.55 -21.59 -5.67
C VAL A 17 25.60 -21.36 -4.49
N ILE A 18 25.32 -20.10 -4.14
CA ILE A 18 24.37 -19.77 -3.06
C ILE A 18 22.96 -20.23 -3.42
N ILE A 19 22.49 -19.96 -4.64
CA ILE A 19 21.16 -20.37 -5.10
C ILE A 19 21.02 -21.90 -5.09
N GLN A 20 22.03 -22.64 -5.56
CA GLN A 20 22.02 -24.11 -5.53
C GLN A 20 22.03 -24.65 -4.08
N ALA A 21 22.79 -24.03 -3.18
CA ALA A 21 22.79 -24.41 -1.76
C ALA A 21 21.41 -24.22 -1.12
N VAL A 22 20.72 -23.11 -1.46
CA VAL A 22 19.33 -22.90 -1.02
C VAL A 22 18.39 -23.92 -1.65
N LEU A 23 18.48 -24.21 -2.94
CA LEU A 23 17.61 -25.20 -3.60
C LEU A 23 17.80 -26.63 -3.09
N LEU A 24 19.00 -26.98 -2.63
CA LEU A 24 19.32 -28.31 -2.08
C LEU A 24 19.02 -28.44 -0.58
N PHE A 25 18.65 -27.36 0.10
CA PHE A 25 18.24 -27.45 1.50
C PHE A 25 16.83 -28.08 1.61
N PRO A 26 16.56 -28.92 2.63
CA PRO A 26 15.32 -29.70 2.71
C PRO A 26 14.12 -28.87 3.21
N TRP A 27 13.55 -28.05 2.32
CA TRP A 27 12.44 -27.14 2.62
C TRP A 27 11.05 -27.78 2.57
N MET A 28 10.86 -28.90 1.86
CA MET A 28 9.54 -29.54 1.74
C MET A 28 9.28 -30.47 2.93
N ASN A 29 8.13 -30.33 3.58
CA ASN A 29 7.68 -31.22 4.64
C ASN A 29 6.60 -32.17 4.11
N MET A 30 6.91 -33.47 4.04
CA MET A 30 5.97 -34.50 3.56
C MET A 30 5.28 -35.23 4.73
N GLY A 31 5.14 -34.56 5.87
CA GLY A 31 4.57 -35.10 7.11
C GLY A 31 5.56 -35.96 7.90
N THR A 32 6.01 -37.08 7.34
CA THR A 32 6.90 -38.04 8.04
C THR A 32 8.40 -37.79 7.84
N TRP A 33 8.77 -36.95 6.87
CA TRP A 33 10.16 -36.62 6.56
C TRP A 33 10.27 -35.29 5.78
N LYS A 34 11.45 -34.66 5.84
CA LYS A 34 11.77 -33.44 5.08
C LYS A 34 12.65 -33.74 3.87
N CYS A 35 12.41 -33.03 2.77
CA CYS A 35 13.13 -33.24 1.52
C CYS A 35 13.35 -31.95 0.72
N ASN A 36 14.25 -32.04 -0.24
CA ASN A 36 14.38 -31.05 -1.31
C ASN A 36 13.77 -31.64 -2.59
N VAL A 37 13.49 -30.78 -3.59
CA VAL A 37 12.86 -31.20 -4.85
C VAL A 37 13.62 -32.33 -5.56
N PRO A 38 14.97 -32.28 -5.71
CA PRO A 38 15.72 -33.39 -6.32
C PRO A 38 15.61 -34.72 -5.56
N GLY A 39 15.72 -34.67 -4.23
CA GLY A 39 15.61 -35.84 -3.36
C GLY A 39 14.21 -36.44 -3.39
N TYR A 40 13.17 -35.62 -3.54
CA TYR A 40 11.81 -36.07 -3.77
C TYR A 40 11.66 -36.76 -5.13
N LEU A 41 12.17 -36.15 -6.21
CA LEU A 41 12.11 -36.72 -7.56
C LEU A 41 12.88 -38.04 -7.71
N ILE A 42 14.02 -38.18 -7.02
CA ILE A 42 14.78 -39.45 -6.98
C ILE A 42 13.94 -40.55 -6.32
N LYS A 43 13.27 -40.26 -5.20
CA LYS A 43 12.39 -41.25 -4.56
C LYS A 43 11.13 -41.55 -5.38
N LEU A 44 10.57 -40.55 -6.04
CA LEU A 44 9.47 -40.70 -6.99
C LEU A 44 9.88 -41.65 -8.14
N ALA A 45 11.04 -41.42 -8.75
CA ALA A 45 11.55 -42.26 -9.84
C ALA A 45 11.91 -43.68 -9.37
N ALA A 46 12.49 -43.82 -8.17
CA ALA A 46 12.83 -45.12 -7.58
C ALA A 46 11.59 -45.93 -7.18
N SER A 47 10.45 -45.28 -6.93
CA SER A 47 9.21 -45.95 -6.56
C SER A 47 8.51 -46.65 -7.72
N GLY A 48 8.73 -46.22 -8.97
CA GLY A 48 8.02 -46.73 -10.16
C GLY A 48 6.53 -46.41 -10.24
N ASP A 49 5.96 -45.77 -9.21
CA ASP A 49 4.50 -45.59 -9.00
C ASP A 49 3.95 -44.28 -9.60
N GLY A 50 4.81 -43.39 -10.11
CA GLY A 50 4.43 -42.14 -10.79
C GLY A 50 3.40 -41.30 -10.01
N MET A 51 2.24 -41.04 -10.62
CA MET A 51 1.16 -40.24 -10.03
C MET A 51 0.62 -40.83 -8.71
N SER A 52 0.66 -42.15 -8.56
CA SER A 52 0.22 -42.86 -7.35
C SER A 52 1.12 -42.56 -6.15
N TYR A 53 2.43 -42.42 -6.38
CA TYR A 53 3.37 -42.03 -5.33
C TYR A 53 3.14 -40.60 -4.83
N ILE A 54 2.88 -39.67 -5.76
CA ILE A 54 2.58 -38.27 -5.41
C ILE A 54 1.31 -38.22 -4.55
N LYS A 55 0.24 -38.92 -4.97
CA LYS A 55 -1.01 -39.04 -4.20
C LYS A 55 -0.77 -39.60 -2.79
N LYS A 56 -0.02 -40.70 -2.68
CA LYS A 56 0.36 -41.30 -1.37
C LYS A 56 1.18 -40.35 -0.51
N SER A 57 2.04 -39.52 -1.11
CA SER A 57 2.92 -38.60 -0.39
C SER A 57 2.22 -37.32 0.10
N LEU A 58 1.13 -36.91 -0.55
CA LEU A 58 0.33 -35.75 -0.16
C LEU A 58 -0.83 -36.10 0.78
N LYS A 59 -1.28 -37.37 0.79
CA LYS A 59 -2.36 -37.85 1.68
C LYS A 59 -2.14 -37.56 3.18
N PRO A 60 -0.94 -37.73 3.77
CA PRO A 60 -0.70 -37.44 5.19
C PRO A 60 -0.79 -35.95 5.55
N LEU A 61 -0.79 -35.08 4.55
CA LEU A 61 -0.84 -33.62 4.72
C LEU A 61 -2.28 -33.08 4.66
N GLY A 62 -3.30 -33.95 4.47
CA GLY A 62 -4.72 -33.56 4.40
C GLY A 62 -5.14 -32.79 3.15
N VAL A 63 -4.22 -32.57 2.19
CA VAL A 63 -4.43 -31.73 0.99
C VAL A 63 -5.39 -32.35 -0.03
N LEU A 64 -5.66 -33.64 0.10
CA LEU A 64 -6.48 -34.41 -0.83
C LEU A 64 -7.82 -34.82 -0.21
N ASP A 65 -8.09 -34.43 1.03
CA ASP A 65 -9.31 -34.78 1.74
C ASP A 65 -10.45 -33.88 1.23
N GLY A 66 -11.58 -34.48 0.85
CA GLY A 66 -12.74 -33.76 0.29
C GLY A 66 -12.62 -33.32 -1.19
N ALA A 67 -11.51 -33.60 -1.87
CA ALA A 67 -11.31 -33.25 -3.28
C ALA A 67 -11.99 -34.24 -4.23
N ASP A 68 -12.83 -33.75 -5.16
CA ASP A 68 -13.36 -34.56 -6.26
C ASP A 68 -12.24 -34.99 -7.24
N GLU A 69 -12.56 -35.87 -8.20
CA GLU A 69 -11.57 -36.44 -9.11
C GLU A 69 -10.89 -35.36 -9.99
N GLN A 70 -11.62 -34.28 -10.31
CA GLN A 70 -11.13 -33.19 -11.14
C GLN A 70 -10.23 -32.22 -10.34
N MET A 71 -10.60 -31.94 -9.09
CA MET A 71 -9.87 -31.11 -8.13
C MET A 71 -8.61 -31.82 -7.64
N MET A 72 -8.66 -33.13 -7.41
CA MET A 72 -7.46 -33.94 -7.16
C MET A 72 -6.47 -33.83 -8.32
N VAL A 73 -6.93 -33.95 -9.57
CA VAL A 73 -6.07 -33.80 -10.75
C VAL A 73 -5.46 -32.39 -10.81
N GLN A 74 -6.21 -31.34 -10.48
CA GLN A 74 -5.71 -29.97 -10.45
C GLN A 74 -4.66 -29.75 -9.35
N ILE A 75 -4.90 -30.19 -8.12
CA ILE A 75 -3.96 -30.09 -7.00
C ILE A 75 -2.66 -30.83 -7.33
N LEU A 76 -2.79 -32.04 -7.89
CA LEU A 76 -1.66 -32.86 -8.32
C LEU A 76 -0.88 -32.19 -9.47
N MET A 77 -1.57 -31.58 -10.44
CA MET A 77 -0.95 -30.84 -11.55
C MET A 77 -0.24 -29.58 -11.06
N LEU A 78 -0.84 -28.83 -10.13
CA LEU A 78 -0.22 -27.65 -9.52
C LEU A 78 1.05 -28.02 -8.76
N PHE A 79 1.00 -29.08 -7.95
CA PHE A 79 2.17 -29.59 -7.25
C PHE A 79 3.27 -30.05 -8.21
N ILE A 80 2.93 -30.75 -9.30
CA ILE A 80 3.88 -31.10 -10.36
C ILE A 80 4.46 -29.84 -11.02
N CYS A 81 3.63 -28.84 -11.31
CA CYS A 81 4.07 -27.57 -11.87
C CYS A 81 5.08 -26.88 -10.95
N GLU A 82 4.86 -26.85 -9.64
CA GLU A 82 5.82 -26.29 -8.68
C GLU A 82 7.16 -27.04 -8.67
N LEU A 83 7.12 -28.38 -8.63
CA LEU A 83 8.34 -29.21 -8.72
C LEU A 83 9.11 -28.96 -10.02
N VAL A 84 8.40 -28.88 -11.15
CA VAL A 84 8.97 -28.58 -12.46
C VAL A 84 9.60 -27.19 -12.46
N MET A 85 8.96 -26.19 -11.88
CA MET A 85 9.48 -24.82 -11.85
C MET A 85 10.73 -24.70 -10.97
N VAL A 86 10.77 -25.38 -9.82
CA VAL A 86 11.99 -25.46 -8.99
C VAL A 86 13.11 -26.16 -9.76
N LEU A 87 12.81 -27.26 -10.46
CA LEU A 87 13.78 -27.98 -11.28
C LEU A 87 14.27 -27.13 -12.46
N VAL A 88 13.41 -26.35 -13.09
CA VAL A 88 13.77 -25.39 -14.14
C VAL A 88 14.74 -24.33 -13.60
N ILE A 89 14.47 -23.75 -12.43
CA ILE A 89 15.41 -22.80 -11.79
C ILE A 89 16.75 -23.49 -11.51
N GLN A 90 16.73 -24.73 -11.04
CA GLN A 90 17.94 -25.48 -10.73
C GLN A 90 18.77 -25.79 -11.98
N VAL A 91 18.15 -26.27 -13.05
CA VAL A 91 18.78 -26.55 -14.35
C VAL A 91 19.32 -25.26 -14.96
N ILE A 92 18.55 -24.18 -14.94
CA ILE A 92 19.02 -22.87 -15.43
C ILE A 92 20.22 -22.40 -14.61
N GLY A 93 20.21 -22.57 -13.29
CA GLY A 93 21.32 -22.22 -12.43
C GLY A 93 22.60 -23.01 -12.74
N ILE A 94 22.48 -24.32 -13.01
CA ILE A 94 23.59 -25.17 -13.45
C ILE A 94 24.11 -24.75 -14.83
N VAL A 95 23.20 -24.50 -15.79
CA VAL A 95 23.57 -23.99 -17.12
C VAL A 95 24.28 -22.65 -17.01
N ASN A 96 23.82 -21.73 -16.16
CA ASN A 96 24.48 -20.47 -15.89
C ASN A 96 25.85 -20.66 -15.24
N LEU A 97 26.03 -21.67 -14.38
CA LEU A 97 27.31 -22.01 -13.77
C LEU A 97 28.30 -22.56 -14.80
N ILE A 98 27.86 -23.44 -15.70
CA ILE A 98 28.66 -23.97 -16.82
C ILE A 98 29.03 -22.84 -17.80
N LEU A 99 28.07 -22.01 -18.19
CA LEU A 99 28.31 -20.85 -19.06
C LEU A 99 29.30 -19.88 -18.41
N ALA A 100 29.17 -19.61 -17.11
CA ALA A 100 30.11 -18.76 -16.37
C ALA A 100 31.52 -19.35 -16.34
N LEU A 101 31.68 -20.68 -16.25
CA LEU A 101 32.97 -21.35 -16.38
C LEU A 101 33.58 -21.17 -17.78
N SER A 102 32.74 -21.17 -18.82
CA SER A 102 33.08 -20.87 -20.22
C SER A 102 33.12 -19.36 -20.56
N ASN A 103 33.03 -18.47 -19.56
CA ASN A 103 33.01 -17.00 -19.70
C ASN A 103 31.83 -16.40 -20.48
N HIS A 104 30.75 -17.16 -20.66
CA HIS A 104 29.51 -16.66 -21.23
C HIS A 104 28.46 -16.46 -20.13
N HIS A 105 27.63 -15.44 -20.27
CA HIS A 105 26.51 -15.21 -19.38
C HIS A 105 25.32 -14.72 -20.22
N LYS A 106 24.12 -15.23 -19.94
CA LYS A 106 22.90 -14.87 -20.66
C LYS A 106 21.86 -14.36 -19.67
N LEU A 107 21.63 -13.05 -19.68
CA LEU A 107 20.65 -12.38 -18.82
C LEU A 107 19.23 -12.95 -18.96
N LEU A 108 18.88 -13.45 -20.15
CA LEU A 108 17.58 -14.08 -20.42
C LEU A 108 17.33 -15.29 -19.50
N LEU A 109 18.38 -16.06 -19.16
CA LEU A 109 18.27 -17.20 -18.26
C LEU A 109 17.92 -16.74 -16.84
N ASP A 110 18.54 -15.67 -16.34
CA ASP A 110 18.22 -15.11 -15.02
C ASP A 110 16.80 -14.53 -14.96
N ILE A 111 16.31 -13.94 -16.06
CA ILE A 111 14.93 -13.47 -16.18
C ILE A 111 13.96 -14.65 -16.11
N MET A 112 14.24 -15.75 -16.84
CA MET A 112 13.40 -16.94 -16.80
C MET A 112 13.39 -17.58 -15.41
N SER A 113 14.54 -17.65 -14.72
CA SER A 113 14.60 -18.11 -13.34
C SER A 113 13.80 -17.21 -12.39
N LEU A 114 13.85 -15.89 -12.56
CA LEU A 114 13.07 -14.96 -11.74
C LEU A 114 11.56 -15.11 -11.98
N ILE A 115 11.13 -15.21 -13.25
CA ILE A 115 9.71 -15.46 -13.59
C ILE A 115 9.26 -16.77 -12.92
N ALA A 116 10.08 -17.81 -13.00
CA ALA A 116 9.77 -19.08 -12.36
C ALA A 116 9.71 -18.96 -10.82
N GLY A 117 10.62 -18.22 -10.20
CA GLY A 117 10.60 -17.96 -8.74
C GLY A 117 9.39 -17.16 -8.28
N CYS A 118 8.98 -16.15 -9.04
CA CYS A 118 7.77 -15.37 -8.77
C CYS A 118 6.51 -16.22 -8.95
N MET A 119 6.46 -17.09 -9.97
CA MET A 119 5.37 -18.04 -10.16
C MET A 119 5.28 -19.03 -8.99
N ILE A 120 6.40 -19.56 -8.50
CA ILE A 120 6.43 -20.42 -7.30
C ILE A 120 5.94 -19.65 -6.06
N SER A 121 6.30 -18.38 -5.90
CA SER A 121 5.83 -17.59 -4.74
C SER A 121 4.36 -17.20 -4.84
N PHE A 122 3.83 -17.10 -6.06
CA PHE A 122 2.42 -16.83 -6.31
C PHE A 122 1.55 -18.10 -6.18
N LEU A 123 2.06 -19.24 -6.64
CA LEU A 123 1.39 -20.54 -6.58
C LEU A 123 1.52 -21.17 -5.17
N GLY A 124 2.70 -21.05 -4.55
CA GLY A 124 3.04 -21.66 -3.27
C GLY A 124 2.75 -20.80 -2.04
N ALA A 125 2.01 -19.70 -2.19
CA ALA A 125 1.61 -18.84 -1.06
C ALA A 125 0.67 -19.55 -0.07
N ASP A 126 0.04 -20.66 -0.47
CA ASP A 126 -0.83 -21.51 0.37
C ASP A 126 -0.32 -22.96 0.49
N GLY A 127 1.01 -23.14 0.50
CA GLY A 127 1.61 -24.47 0.39
C GLY A 127 1.39 -25.37 1.62
N ALA A 128 0.46 -26.31 1.52
CA ALA A 128 0.27 -27.42 2.46
C ALA A 128 1.52 -28.30 2.70
N VAL A 129 2.55 -28.18 1.84
CA VAL A 129 3.85 -28.86 1.93
C VAL A 129 4.91 -28.02 2.67
N PHE A 130 4.71 -26.70 2.81
CA PHE A 130 5.60 -25.77 3.53
C PHE A 130 4.97 -25.39 4.87
N SER A 131 4.75 -26.38 5.73
CA SER A 131 3.94 -26.24 6.94
C SER A 131 4.63 -25.53 8.12
N ASP A 132 5.97 -25.47 8.15
CA ASP A 132 6.72 -24.85 9.25
C ASP A 132 7.19 -23.43 8.93
N PRO A 133 7.33 -22.54 9.95
CA PRO A 133 7.67 -21.13 9.74
C PRO A 133 8.99 -20.89 8.98
N LEU A 134 9.93 -21.84 9.03
CA LEU A 134 11.19 -21.75 8.31
C LEU A 134 11.00 -22.10 6.83
N SER A 135 10.19 -23.11 6.55
CA SER A 135 9.80 -23.56 5.21
C SER A 135 8.91 -22.56 4.46
N GLN A 136 8.06 -21.81 5.16
CA GLN A 136 7.25 -20.72 4.57
C GLN A 136 8.11 -19.56 4.04
N VAL A 137 9.33 -19.38 4.54
CA VAL A 137 10.25 -18.33 4.09
C VAL A 137 10.96 -18.71 2.78
N TYR A 138 10.92 -19.99 2.37
CA TYR A 138 11.65 -20.50 1.21
C TYR A 138 11.31 -19.80 -0.12
N PRO A 139 10.03 -19.67 -0.53
CA PRO A 139 9.69 -19.02 -1.81
C PRO A 139 10.16 -17.56 -1.84
N PHE A 140 9.99 -16.83 -0.74
CA PHE A 140 10.42 -15.45 -0.59
C PHE A 140 11.94 -15.30 -0.63
N LEU A 141 12.67 -16.16 0.09
CA LEU A 141 14.13 -16.18 0.09
C LEU A 141 14.68 -16.46 -1.32
N LEU A 142 14.07 -17.40 -2.04
CA LEU A 142 14.45 -17.74 -3.41
C LEU A 142 14.24 -16.56 -4.36
N VAL A 143 13.09 -15.88 -4.31
CA VAL A 143 12.81 -14.68 -5.11
C VAL A 143 13.80 -13.56 -4.80
N VAL A 144 14.09 -13.31 -3.52
CA VAL A 144 15.07 -12.28 -3.12
C VAL A 144 16.45 -12.58 -3.73
N LEU A 145 16.91 -13.83 -3.66
CA LEU A 145 18.20 -14.23 -4.24
C LEU A 145 18.20 -14.12 -5.77
N LEU A 146 17.11 -14.48 -6.45
CA LEU A 146 16.96 -14.34 -7.91
C LEU A 146 16.92 -12.88 -8.35
N VAL A 147 16.26 -12.00 -7.58
CA VAL A 147 16.26 -10.55 -7.79
C VAL A 147 17.68 -10.00 -7.63
N ILE A 148 18.40 -10.39 -6.58
CA ILE A 148 19.80 -9.99 -6.37
C ILE A 148 20.69 -10.48 -7.52
N ASN A 149 20.52 -11.72 -7.99
CA ASN A 149 21.27 -12.27 -9.11
C ASN A 149 21.00 -11.51 -10.41
N LEU A 150 19.72 -11.27 -10.77
CA LEU A 150 19.34 -10.51 -11.95
C LEU A 150 19.82 -9.05 -11.89
N ILE A 151 19.66 -8.40 -10.74
CA ILE A 151 20.15 -7.04 -10.51
C ILE A 151 21.66 -7.00 -10.65
N GLY A 152 22.39 -7.88 -9.98
CA GLY A 152 23.85 -7.92 -10.04
C GLY A 152 24.39 -8.23 -11.43
N ALA A 153 23.77 -9.16 -12.16
CA ALA A 153 24.09 -9.45 -13.55
C ALA A 153 23.83 -8.23 -14.45
N LYS A 154 22.65 -7.60 -14.33
CA LYS A 154 22.31 -6.38 -15.09
C LYS A 154 23.19 -5.20 -14.70
N LEU A 155 23.63 -5.07 -13.46
CA LEU A 155 24.56 -4.04 -12.99
C LEU A 155 25.94 -4.18 -13.67
N ILE A 156 26.39 -5.42 -13.91
CA ILE A 156 27.66 -5.75 -14.57
C ILE A 156 27.52 -5.62 -16.10
N ASP A 157 26.37 -6.00 -16.68
CA ASP A 157 26.10 -5.95 -18.13
C ASP A 157 25.73 -4.54 -18.62
N SER A 158 25.00 -3.73 -17.84
CA SER A 158 24.80 -2.31 -18.13
C SER A 158 26.13 -1.54 -18.12
N TRP A 159 27.10 -2.01 -17.33
CA TRP A 159 28.48 -1.54 -17.35
C TRP A 159 29.18 -1.86 -18.69
N GLN A 160 28.70 -2.85 -19.46
CA GLN A 160 29.20 -3.26 -20.78
C GLN A 160 28.58 -2.44 -21.93
N GLU A 161 27.27 -2.18 -21.93
CA GLU A 161 26.61 -1.29 -22.92
C GLU A 161 27.14 0.15 -22.80
N GLU A 162 27.34 0.62 -21.57
CA GLU A 162 27.98 1.92 -21.28
C GLU A 162 29.44 1.99 -21.80
N LYS A 163 30.13 0.85 -21.93
CA LYS A 163 31.53 0.80 -22.38
C LYS A 163 31.65 0.81 -23.91
N LYS A 164 30.74 0.16 -24.65
CA LYS A 164 30.68 0.19 -26.12
C LYS A 164 30.32 1.59 -26.64
N ILE A 165 29.33 2.24 -26.02
CA ILE A 165 28.97 3.64 -26.32
C ILE A 165 30.10 4.59 -25.87
N GLN A 166 30.81 4.30 -24.77
CA GLN A 166 32.05 5.00 -24.44
C GLN A 166 33.18 4.74 -25.43
N GLU A 167 33.24 3.59 -26.11
CA GLU A 167 34.30 3.23 -27.06
C GLU A 167 34.13 3.96 -28.39
N GLU A 168 32.89 4.20 -28.85
CA GLU A 168 32.60 5.10 -29.98
C GLU A 168 32.91 6.58 -29.68
N VAL A 169 32.59 7.04 -28.46
CA VAL A 169 32.96 8.39 -28.00
C VAL A 169 34.48 8.50 -27.74
N LYS A 170 35.11 7.43 -27.23
CA LYS A 170 36.56 7.35 -27.02
C LYS A 170 37.33 7.25 -28.31
N ALA A 171 36.81 6.66 -29.39
CA ALA A 171 37.51 6.59 -30.67
C ALA A 171 37.84 8.00 -31.20
N ARG A 172 36.93 8.97 -31.01
CA ARG A 172 37.20 10.41 -31.28
C ARG A 172 38.14 11.07 -30.25
N GLU A 173 38.15 10.62 -29.00
CA GLU A 173 39.06 11.14 -27.96
C GLU A 173 40.43 10.44 -27.90
N LYS A 174 40.63 9.30 -28.59
CA LYS A 174 41.77 8.39 -28.41
C LYS A 174 43.06 9.03 -28.91
N ASN A 175 43.03 9.67 -30.08
CA ASN A 175 44.18 10.40 -30.61
C ASN A 175 44.54 11.61 -29.72
N TYR A 176 43.55 12.29 -29.14
CA TYR A 176 43.76 13.44 -28.25
C TYR A 176 44.20 13.04 -26.82
N LYS A 177 43.85 11.83 -26.36
CA LYS A 177 44.18 11.31 -25.02
C LYS A 177 45.43 10.43 -24.99
N GLU A 178 45.84 9.80 -26.09
CA GLU A 178 47.07 9.01 -26.14
C GLU A 178 48.33 9.89 -26.11
N GLU A 179 48.32 11.07 -26.75
CA GLU A 179 49.35 12.10 -26.53
C GLU A 179 49.34 12.60 -25.07
N LYS A 180 48.15 12.88 -24.52
CA LYS A 180 48.01 13.39 -23.15
C LYS A 180 48.36 12.36 -22.07
N LYS A 181 48.13 11.06 -22.31
CA LYS A 181 48.49 9.97 -21.38
C LYS A 181 49.99 9.70 -21.36
N LYS A 182 50.68 9.75 -22.51
CA LYS A 182 52.14 9.61 -22.56
C LYS A 182 52.87 10.74 -21.83
N HIS A 183 52.30 11.95 -21.80
CA HIS A 183 52.94 13.11 -21.15
C HIS A 183 52.55 13.35 -19.66
N LEU A 184 51.53 12.68 -19.10
CA LEU A 184 51.00 12.98 -17.75
C LEU A 184 50.78 11.75 -16.84
N GLU A 185 51.41 10.60 -17.12
CA GLU A 185 51.20 9.39 -16.30
C GLU A 185 51.94 9.45 -14.95
N PHE A 186 51.25 10.00 -13.94
CA PHE A 186 51.70 9.98 -12.55
C PHE A 186 51.29 8.66 -11.87
N SER A 187 52.25 7.78 -11.63
CA SER A 187 52.04 6.44 -11.02
C SER A 187 51.93 6.45 -9.49
N GLY A 188 52.05 7.61 -8.83
CA GLY A 188 52.04 7.74 -7.37
C GLY A 188 50.66 7.95 -6.71
N LYS A 189 50.61 7.84 -5.37
CA LYS A 189 49.50 8.39 -4.56
C LYS A 189 49.53 9.92 -4.65
N TYR A 190 48.37 10.57 -4.68
CA TYR A 190 48.33 12.03 -4.64
C TYR A 190 48.98 12.55 -3.34
N PRO A 191 49.72 13.68 -3.39
CA PRO A 191 50.32 14.26 -2.20
C PRO A 191 49.24 14.70 -1.21
N LYS A 192 49.56 14.78 0.10
CA LYS A 192 48.60 15.18 1.15
C LYS A 192 47.87 16.48 0.80
N GLY A 193 48.55 17.45 0.19
CA GLY A 193 47.97 18.73 -0.24
C GLY A 193 46.79 18.59 -1.23
N PHE A 194 46.77 17.54 -2.06
CA PHE A 194 45.64 17.27 -2.95
C PHE A 194 44.39 16.86 -2.15
N TYR A 195 44.53 15.95 -1.19
CA TYR A 195 43.43 15.58 -0.29
C TYR A 195 43.00 16.76 0.59
N THR A 196 43.94 17.62 1.00
CA THR A 196 43.61 18.88 1.69
C THR A 196 42.79 19.82 0.79
N ALA A 197 43.11 19.91 -0.50
CA ALA A 197 42.34 20.70 -1.46
C ALA A 197 40.93 20.13 -1.70
N LEU A 198 40.81 18.81 -1.81
CA LEU A 198 39.50 18.13 -1.89
C LEU A 198 38.67 18.36 -0.62
N TRP A 199 39.29 18.26 0.55
CA TRP A 199 38.63 18.55 1.82
C TRP A 199 38.21 20.01 1.94
N LYS A 200 39.06 20.96 1.54
CA LYS A 200 38.71 22.39 1.47
C LYS A 200 37.54 22.63 0.49
N ASN A 201 37.51 21.92 -0.63
CA ASN A 201 36.40 22.00 -1.57
C ASN A 201 35.09 21.46 -0.97
N PHE A 202 35.13 20.30 -0.30
CA PHE A 202 33.97 19.78 0.41
C PHE A 202 33.49 20.74 1.51
N LYS A 203 34.41 21.27 2.32
CA LYS A 203 34.13 22.26 3.37
C LYS A 203 33.51 23.54 2.80
N SER A 204 33.91 23.95 1.60
CA SER A 204 33.29 25.08 0.87
C SER A 204 31.85 24.76 0.44
N SER A 205 31.59 23.54 -0.04
CA SER A 205 30.24 23.08 -0.40
C SER A 205 29.44 22.46 0.75
N LYS A 206 29.87 22.60 2.01
CA LYS A 206 29.23 21.94 3.16
C LYS A 206 27.74 22.27 3.30
N ARG A 207 27.32 23.47 2.89
CA ARG A 207 25.91 23.86 2.90
C ARG A 207 25.07 22.99 1.98
N ASP A 208 25.61 22.62 0.83
CA ASP A 208 24.91 21.76 -0.13
C ASP A 208 24.80 20.32 0.38
N PHE A 209 25.84 19.85 1.07
CA PHE A 209 25.82 18.56 1.75
C PHE A 209 24.83 18.53 2.92
N ILE A 210 24.80 19.58 3.74
CA ILE A 210 23.81 19.72 4.83
C ILE A 210 22.39 19.73 4.27
N VAL A 211 22.14 20.45 3.17
CA VAL A 211 20.85 20.43 2.48
C VAL A 211 20.50 19.01 2.03
N TYR A 212 21.43 18.31 1.38
CA TYR A 212 21.23 16.91 0.97
C TYR A 212 20.89 15.99 2.13
N VAL A 213 21.63 16.04 3.25
CA VAL A 213 21.32 15.23 4.44
C VAL A 213 19.96 15.62 5.02
N SER A 214 19.70 16.92 5.17
CA SER A 214 18.45 17.43 5.75
C SER A 214 17.21 17.01 4.96
N MET A 215 17.31 16.94 3.63
CA MET A 215 16.19 16.51 2.78
C MET A 215 15.94 14.99 2.86
N ASN A 216 16.96 14.21 3.22
CA ASN A 216 16.84 12.76 3.44
C ASN A 216 16.44 12.40 4.88
N LEU A 217 16.42 13.37 5.81
CA LEU A 217 15.86 13.16 7.14
C LEU A 217 14.36 12.85 7.09
N LEU A 218 13.61 13.51 6.19
CA LEU A 218 12.17 13.29 6.08
C LEU A 218 11.83 11.82 5.70
N PRO A 219 12.38 11.24 4.61
CA PRO A 219 12.27 9.80 4.33
C PRO A 219 12.70 8.90 5.49
N ALA A 220 13.84 9.22 6.13
CA ALA A 220 14.34 8.41 7.23
C ALA A 220 13.37 8.41 8.42
N THR A 221 12.89 9.58 8.82
CA THR A 221 11.90 9.74 9.88
C THR A 221 10.60 9.00 9.54
N LEU A 222 10.13 9.03 8.29
CA LEU A 222 8.94 8.30 7.87
C LEU A 222 9.06 6.78 8.14
N ILE A 223 10.16 6.18 7.71
CA ILE A 223 10.40 4.74 7.88
C ILE A 223 10.60 4.39 9.36
N PHE A 224 11.40 5.16 10.10
CA PHE A 224 11.62 4.90 11.53
C PHE A 224 10.33 5.01 12.34
N SER A 225 9.52 6.04 12.09
CA SER A 225 8.21 6.19 12.74
C SER A 225 7.25 5.07 12.34
N GLY A 226 7.25 4.63 11.07
CA GLY A 226 6.41 3.51 10.61
C GLY A 226 6.69 2.18 11.30
N VAL A 227 7.94 1.73 11.21
CA VAL A 227 8.35 0.46 11.84
C VAL A 227 8.22 0.56 13.37
N GLY A 228 8.52 1.73 13.95
CA GLY A 228 8.34 1.99 15.38
C GLY A 228 6.89 1.92 15.85
N MET A 229 5.95 2.47 15.08
CA MET A 229 4.51 2.36 15.36
C MET A 229 4.05 0.90 15.29
N ALA A 230 4.51 0.14 14.29
CA ALA A 230 4.15 -1.27 14.15
C ALA A 230 4.55 -2.11 15.37
N GLN A 231 5.76 -1.89 15.90
CA GLN A 231 6.19 -2.59 17.12
C GLN A 231 5.42 -2.11 18.36
N MET A 232 5.23 -0.80 18.51
CA MET A 232 4.54 -0.21 19.66
C MET A 232 3.15 -0.81 19.88
N LEU A 233 2.50 -1.22 18.78
CA LEU A 233 1.09 -1.63 18.75
C LEU A 233 0.87 -3.13 18.60
N ALA A 234 1.94 -3.91 18.45
CA ALA A 234 1.85 -5.36 18.40
C ALA A 234 0.97 -5.98 19.53
N PRO A 235 0.97 -5.47 20.78
CA PRO A 235 0.11 -6.01 21.84
C PRO A 235 -1.40 -5.79 21.66
N PHE A 236 -1.79 -4.80 20.84
CA PHE A 236 -3.20 -4.48 20.55
C PHE A 236 -3.72 -5.23 19.33
N ASN A 237 -2.84 -5.90 18.59
CA ASN A 237 -3.20 -6.68 17.42
C ASN A 237 -3.50 -8.14 17.80
N LYS A 238 -4.57 -8.37 18.57
CA LYS A 238 -4.89 -9.71 19.08
C LYS A 238 -5.77 -10.55 18.15
N GLU A 239 -6.53 -9.92 17.24
CA GLU A 239 -7.64 -10.60 16.57
C GLU A 239 -7.92 -10.01 15.17
N GLY A 240 -6.88 -9.81 14.34
CA GLY A 240 -7.08 -9.28 12.98
C GLY A 240 -6.41 -10.17 11.95
N ASN A 241 -7.18 -10.72 11.03
CA ASN A 241 -6.65 -11.41 9.86
C ASN A 241 -6.08 -10.40 8.86
N ILE A 242 -4.84 -10.60 8.39
CA ILE A 242 -4.25 -9.76 7.34
C ILE A 242 -5.04 -9.92 6.03
N LEU A 243 -5.71 -11.07 5.85
CA LEU A 243 -6.47 -11.39 4.64
C LEU A 243 -7.72 -10.53 4.43
N THR A 244 -8.41 -10.14 5.50
CA THR A 244 -9.64 -9.31 5.46
C THR A 244 -9.34 -7.82 5.29
N GLY A 245 -8.07 -7.39 5.42
CA GLY A 245 -7.66 -5.99 5.21
C GLY A 245 -8.13 -5.03 6.32
N HIS A 246 -8.65 -5.56 7.43
CA HIS A 246 -9.13 -4.79 8.57
C HIS A 246 -8.17 -4.88 9.76
N GLY A 247 -8.21 -3.84 10.61
CA GLY A 247 -7.45 -3.79 11.86
C GLY A 247 -6.15 -2.99 11.82
N ILE A 248 -5.50 -2.91 12.98
CA ILE A 248 -4.30 -2.07 13.21
C ILE A 248 -3.15 -2.44 12.27
N THR A 249 -2.95 -3.73 11.98
CA THR A 249 -1.89 -4.22 11.07
C THR A 249 -2.11 -3.79 9.63
N ALA A 250 -3.34 -3.81 9.13
CA ALA A 250 -3.66 -3.37 7.78
C ALA A 250 -3.36 -1.87 7.60
N ILE A 251 -3.81 -1.04 8.54
CA ILE A 251 -3.54 0.42 8.57
C ILE A 251 -2.01 0.68 8.56
N LEU A 252 -1.25 -0.09 9.34
CA LEU A 252 0.21 0.04 9.40
C LEU A 252 0.91 -0.43 8.12
N LEU A 253 0.41 -1.50 7.47
CA LEU A 253 0.95 -2.01 6.22
C LEU A 253 0.75 -1.01 5.09
N GLU A 254 -0.45 -0.46 4.95
CA GLU A 254 -0.76 0.61 4.00
C GLU A 254 0.15 1.82 4.22
N PHE A 255 0.29 2.26 5.48
CA PHE A 255 1.20 3.33 5.85
C PHE A 255 2.65 3.03 5.44
N LEU A 256 3.14 1.82 5.69
CA LEU A 256 4.51 1.41 5.37
C LEU A 256 4.75 1.41 3.86
N ILE A 257 3.80 0.90 3.08
CA ILE A 257 3.87 0.88 1.60
C ILE A 257 3.93 2.31 1.06
N VAL A 258 3.00 3.17 1.49
CA VAL A 258 2.96 4.58 1.06
C VAL A 258 4.25 5.31 1.45
N SER A 259 4.72 5.11 2.68
CA SER A 259 5.95 5.70 3.19
C SER A 259 7.19 5.23 2.44
N LEU A 260 7.25 3.95 2.03
CA LEU A 260 8.36 3.39 1.28
C LEU A 260 8.43 3.97 -0.14
N ILE A 261 7.29 4.08 -0.82
CA ILE A 261 7.20 4.70 -2.16
C ILE A 261 7.60 6.18 -2.08
N ALA A 262 7.03 6.93 -1.13
CA ALA A 262 7.36 8.34 -0.94
C ALA A 262 8.85 8.54 -0.62
N SER A 263 9.41 7.72 0.27
CA SER A 263 10.82 7.75 0.65
C SER A 263 11.74 7.48 -0.55
N LEU A 264 11.41 6.50 -1.38
CA LEU A 264 12.15 6.18 -2.59
C LEU A 264 12.14 7.36 -3.58
N MET A 265 10.97 7.94 -3.85
CA MET A 265 10.86 9.09 -4.77
C MET A 265 11.65 10.31 -4.28
N LEU A 266 11.56 10.62 -2.98
CA LEU A 266 12.30 11.72 -2.36
C LEU A 266 13.80 11.48 -2.41
N MET A 267 14.24 10.27 -2.05
CA MET A 267 15.65 9.85 -2.08
C MET A 267 16.25 10.00 -3.48
N ILE A 268 15.59 9.45 -4.51
CA ILE A 268 16.03 9.55 -5.90
C ILE A 268 16.18 11.02 -6.31
N THR A 269 15.20 11.86 -5.95
CA THR A 269 15.21 13.26 -6.39
C THR A 269 16.26 14.08 -5.65
N ASN A 270 16.49 13.79 -4.37
CA ASN A 270 17.55 14.40 -3.56
C ASN A 270 18.94 14.02 -4.06
N LEU A 271 19.17 12.72 -4.28
CA LEU A 271 20.40 12.20 -4.86
C LEU A 271 20.66 12.83 -6.24
N LEU A 272 19.67 12.84 -7.13
CA LEU A 272 19.75 13.51 -8.44
C LEU A 272 20.22 14.97 -8.29
N SER A 273 19.58 15.74 -7.41
CA SER A 273 19.90 17.15 -7.21
C SER A 273 21.34 17.37 -6.71
N TYR A 274 21.73 16.59 -5.68
CA TYR A 274 23.06 16.67 -5.09
C TYR A 274 24.15 16.31 -6.11
N PHE A 275 23.97 15.20 -6.84
CA PHE A 275 24.91 14.73 -7.84
C PHE A 275 25.15 15.76 -8.95
N ARG A 276 24.10 16.40 -9.50
CA ARG A 276 24.26 17.45 -10.53
C ARG A 276 25.15 18.57 -10.07
N LYS A 277 24.93 19.05 -8.84
CA LYS A 277 25.68 20.17 -8.28
C LYS A 277 27.13 19.78 -7.99
N ARG A 278 27.34 18.57 -7.47
CA ARG A 278 28.66 18.07 -7.07
C ARG A 278 29.53 17.69 -8.27
N MET A 279 28.96 17.05 -9.30
CA MET A 279 29.67 16.72 -10.54
C MET A 279 30.22 17.96 -11.25
N ARG A 280 29.50 19.09 -11.22
CA ARG A 280 30.00 20.36 -11.76
C ARG A 280 31.21 20.90 -11.00
N ASN A 281 31.30 20.68 -9.68
CA ASN A 281 32.47 21.08 -8.91
C ASN A 281 33.66 20.15 -9.15
N TYR A 282 33.40 18.84 -9.33
CA TYR A 282 34.43 17.85 -9.63
C TYR A 282 34.91 17.86 -11.08
N SER A 283 34.16 18.45 -12.02
CA SER A 283 34.61 18.61 -13.40
C SER A 283 35.90 19.45 -13.49
N ILE A 284 36.09 20.43 -12.60
CA ILE A 284 37.33 21.22 -12.51
C ILE A 284 38.51 20.32 -12.14
N PHE A 285 38.37 19.51 -11.08
CA PHE A 285 39.42 18.57 -10.68
C PHE A 285 39.68 17.50 -11.75
N SER A 286 38.63 17.03 -12.43
CA SER A 286 38.76 16.12 -13.56
C SER A 286 39.48 16.77 -14.75
N THR A 287 39.30 18.08 -14.97
CA THR A 287 40.00 18.85 -16.00
C THR A 287 41.48 19.06 -15.63
N LEU A 288 41.77 19.24 -14.34
CA LEU A 288 43.11 19.34 -13.76
C LEU A 288 43.86 17.99 -13.65
N GLY A 289 43.26 16.89 -14.11
CA GLY A 289 43.93 15.57 -14.15
C GLY A 289 43.61 14.62 -12.99
N MET A 290 42.53 14.86 -12.23
CA MET A 290 42.06 13.90 -11.23
C MET A 290 41.61 12.58 -11.88
N ARG A 291 42.10 11.46 -11.34
CA ARG A 291 41.71 10.10 -11.76
C ARG A 291 40.21 9.90 -11.56
N LYS A 292 39.55 9.26 -12.53
CA LYS A 292 38.12 8.89 -12.43
C LYS A 292 37.83 7.99 -11.24
N SER A 293 38.74 7.07 -10.88
CA SER A 293 38.58 6.22 -9.68
C SER A 293 38.51 7.05 -8.40
N THR A 294 39.45 7.99 -8.24
CA THR A 294 39.50 8.90 -7.09
C THR A 294 38.27 9.81 -7.03
N LEU A 295 37.73 10.22 -8.18
CA LEU A 295 36.45 10.94 -8.24
C LEU A 295 35.29 10.12 -7.65
N TYR A 296 35.16 8.86 -8.08
CA TYR A 296 34.10 7.97 -7.59
C TYR A 296 34.30 7.57 -6.12
N GLU A 297 35.53 7.38 -5.66
CA GLU A 297 35.85 7.10 -4.25
C GLU A 297 35.43 8.25 -3.33
N VAL A 298 35.77 9.48 -3.69
CA VAL A 298 35.42 10.67 -2.90
C VAL A 298 33.90 10.88 -2.91
N LEU A 299 33.27 10.75 -4.07
CA LEU A 299 31.82 10.92 -4.20
C LEU A 299 31.04 9.79 -3.49
N GLY A 300 31.55 8.56 -3.54
CA GLY A 300 31.03 7.43 -2.78
C GLY A 300 31.13 7.65 -1.27
N ALA A 301 32.27 8.16 -0.79
CA ALA A 301 32.45 8.52 0.62
C ALA A 301 31.47 9.62 1.08
N GLU A 302 31.19 10.63 0.24
CA GLU A 302 30.17 11.64 0.52
C GLU A 302 28.76 11.03 0.63
N ILE A 303 28.38 10.13 -0.28
CA ILE A 303 27.08 9.46 -0.22
C ILE A 303 26.95 8.60 1.04
N VAL A 304 27.98 7.80 1.35
CA VAL A 304 28.00 6.97 2.56
C VAL A 304 27.89 7.83 3.82
N ALA A 305 28.63 8.94 3.89
CA ALA A 305 28.51 9.90 4.99
C ALA A 305 27.09 10.50 5.08
N GLY A 306 26.44 10.74 3.94
CA GLY A 306 25.06 11.21 3.90
C GLY A 306 24.04 10.16 4.35
N ILE A 307 24.24 8.89 3.97
CA ILE A 307 23.44 7.74 4.43
C ILE A 307 23.59 7.59 5.95
N LEU A 308 24.80 7.66 6.48
CA LEU A 308 25.02 7.62 7.93
C LEU A 308 24.37 8.83 8.64
N GLY A 309 24.49 10.02 8.07
CA GLY A 309 23.87 11.23 8.59
C GLY A 309 22.34 11.14 8.64
N MET A 310 21.70 10.61 7.59
CA MET A 310 20.25 10.42 7.59
C MET A 310 19.79 9.29 8.53
N LEU A 311 20.59 8.22 8.70
CA LEU A 311 20.23 7.13 9.61
C LEU A 311 20.24 7.62 11.05
N ILE A 312 21.29 8.32 11.46
CA ILE A 312 21.42 8.88 12.82
C ILE A 312 20.35 9.96 13.04
N GLY A 313 20.25 10.94 12.14
CA GLY A 313 19.31 12.04 12.29
C GLY A 313 17.85 11.59 12.21
N GLY A 314 17.55 10.66 11.29
CA GLY A 314 16.23 10.06 11.13
C GLY A 314 15.81 9.23 12.34
N ALA A 315 16.74 8.45 12.90
CA ALA A 315 16.50 7.72 14.15
C ALA A 315 16.20 8.68 15.30
N CYS A 316 17.01 9.73 15.51
CA CYS A 316 16.76 10.72 16.57
C CYS A 316 15.39 11.39 16.45
N ILE A 317 15.05 11.92 15.27
CA ILE A 317 13.76 12.61 15.05
C ILE A 317 12.61 11.61 15.16
N GLY A 318 12.75 10.41 14.56
CA GLY A 318 11.76 9.34 14.64
C GLY A 318 11.48 8.91 16.09
N SER A 319 12.52 8.75 16.91
CA SER A 319 12.38 8.44 18.35
C SER A 319 11.60 9.53 19.09
N VAL A 320 11.88 10.81 18.83
CA VAL A 320 11.16 11.93 19.46
C VAL A 320 9.67 11.89 19.10
N ILE A 321 9.35 11.69 17.82
CA ILE A 321 7.97 11.58 17.34
C ILE A 321 7.26 10.39 18.00
N LEU A 322 7.91 9.23 18.03
CA LEU A 322 7.35 8.04 18.67
C LEU A 322 7.12 8.22 20.18
N CYS A 323 8.01 8.93 20.88
CA CYS A 323 7.80 9.30 22.28
C CYS A 323 6.59 10.21 22.47
N ILE A 324 6.38 11.19 21.58
CA ILE A 324 5.22 12.07 21.61
C ILE A 324 3.94 11.26 21.36
N ILE A 325 3.93 10.42 20.30
CA ILE A 325 2.79 9.56 19.97
C ILE A 325 2.45 8.65 21.16
N ARG A 326 3.46 7.98 21.74
CA ARG A 326 3.28 7.12 22.91
C ARG A 326 2.67 7.88 24.09
N ARG A 327 3.11 9.11 24.35
CA ARG A 327 2.58 9.94 25.44
C ARG A 327 1.13 10.36 25.18
N ILE A 328 0.79 10.71 23.95
CA ILE A 328 -0.59 11.06 23.56
C ILE A 328 -1.49 9.82 23.65
N PHE A 329 -1.01 8.65 23.22
CA PHE A 329 -1.72 7.39 23.33
C PHE A 329 -2.03 7.07 24.80
N MET A 330 -1.00 7.06 25.66
CA MET A 330 -1.16 6.84 27.11
C MET A 330 -2.09 7.84 27.81
N ALA A 331 -2.14 9.09 27.35
CA ALA A 331 -3.02 10.11 27.93
C ALA A 331 -4.48 9.99 27.45
N ARG A 332 -4.73 9.26 26.36
CA ARG A 332 -6.05 9.13 25.73
C ARG A 332 -6.69 7.79 26.01
N SER A 333 -5.90 6.71 26.01
CA SER A 333 -6.33 5.37 26.39
C SER A 333 -6.63 5.35 27.89
N GLY A 334 -7.91 5.32 28.27
CA GLY A 334 -8.36 5.25 29.66
C GLY A 334 -8.09 3.92 30.36
N VAL A 335 -7.22 3.05 29.82
CA VAL A 335 -7.03 1.66 30.27
C VAL A 335 -5.55 1.31 30.41
N GLY A 336 -5.22 0.49 31.41
CA GLY A 336 -3.88 0.09 31.84
C GLY A 336 -3.04 -0.78 30.87
N ALA A 337 -3.39 -0.85 29.58
CA ALA A 337 -2.59 -1.56 28.58
C ALA A 337 -1.42 -0.69 28.11
N GLN A 338 -0.20 -1.07 28.47
CA GLN A 338 0.99 -0.30 28.09
C GLN A 338 1.45 -0.63 26.66
N PRO A 339 1.66 0.36 25.79
CA PRO A 339 2.25 0.15 24.48
C PRO A 339 3.66 -0.45 24.62
N ALA A 340 4.00 -1.36 23.71
CA ALA A 340 5.27 -2.08 23.74
C ALA A 340 6.45 -1.12 23.68
N LYS A 341 7.52 -1.45 24.41
CA LYS A 341 8.78 -0.68 24.33
C LYS A 341 9.43 -0.92 22.98
N ILE A 342 9.91 0.15 22.36
CA ILE A 342 10.67 0.07 21.11
C ILE A 342 12.04 -0.55 21.41
N THR A 343 12.40 -1.63 20.72
CA THR A 343 13.68 -2.32 20.92
C THR A 343 14.73 -1.90 19.89
N GLY A 344 16.01 -2.18 20.16
CA GLY A 344 17.11 -1.94 19.22
C GLY A 344 16.95 -2.66 17.88
N PHE A 345 16.22 -3.79 17.87
CA PHE A 345 15.91 -4.57 16.68
C PHE A 345 15.08 -3.78 15.65
N THR A 346 14.20 -2.90 16.11
CA THR A 346 13.36 -2.05 15.26
C THR A 346 14.17 -0.99 14.54
N TYR A 347 15.16 -0.41 15.22
CA TYR A 347 16.10 0.51 14.58
C TYR A 347 16.96 -0.22 13.54
N LEU A 348 17.30 -1.49 13.77
CA LEU A 348 18.02 -2.33 12.82
C LEU A 348 17.19 -2.60 11.56
N ILE A 349 15.92 -3.03 11.70
CA ILE A 349 15.01 -3.25 10.57
C ILE A 349 14.83 -1.97 9.75
N ALA A 350 14.48 -0.85 10.40
CA ALA A 350 14.30 0.43 9.72
C ALA A 350 15.57 0.91 9.00
N SER A 351 16.75 0.67 9.59
CA SER A 351 18.03 0.99 8.96
C SER A 351 18.30 0.13 7.73
N LEU A 352 18.01 -1.18 7.78
CA LEU A 352 18.14 -2.07 6.63
C LEU A 352 17.22 -1.65 5.49
N ILE A 353 15.97 -1.28 5.79
CA ILE A 353 15.02 -0.76 4.79
C ILE A 353 15.57 0.53 4.15
N LEU A 354 16.07 1.47 4.94
CA LEU A 354 16.63 2.74 4.42
C LEU A 354 17.90 2.54 3.59
N ILE A 355 18.78 1.62 3.97
CA ILE A 355 19.94 1.23 3.18
C ILE A 355 19.49 0.62 1.85
N GLY A 356 18.47 -0.26 1.87
CA GLY A 356 17.86 -0.83 0.67
C GLY A 356 17.29 0.24 -0.26
N ILE A 357 16.49 1.17 0.26
CA ILE A 357 15.93 2.30 -0.50
C ILE A 357 17.05 3.17 -1.10
N SER A 358 18.11 3.44 -0.33
CA SER A 358 19.27 4.21 -0.81
C SER A 358 20.01 3.49 -1.93
N GLY A 359 20.18 2.17 -1.81
CA GLY A 359 20.76 1.31 -2.84
C GLY A 359 19.96 1.36 -4.15
N ILE A 360 18.64 1.14 -4.08
CA ILE A 360 17.73 1.22 -5.24
C ILE A 360 17.77 2.62 -5.85
N GLY A 361 17.74 3.67 -5.02
CA GLY A 361 17.81 5.06 -5.47
C GLY A 361 19.09 5.38 -6.24
N LEU A 362 20.24 4.87 -5.78
CA LEU A 362 21.52 4.98 -6.46
C LEU A 362 21.56 4.21 -7.78
N MET A 363 20.92 3.05 -7.86
CA MET A 363 20.81 2.27 -9.11
C MET A 363 20.01 3.04 -10.18
N ILE A 364 18.83 3.51 -9.82
CA ILE A 364 17.98 4.31 -10.73
C ILE A 364 18.71 5.58 -11.16
N LEU A 365 19.43 6.22 -10.23
CA LEU A 365 20.25 7.39 -10.54
C LEU A 365 21.35 7.04 -11.54
N ARG A 366 22.12 5.97 -11.32
CA ARG A 366 23.23 5.57 -12.20
C ARG A 366 22.74 5.43 -13.64
N ASP A 367 21.66 4.67 -13.83
CA ASP A 367 21.09 4.39 -15.15
C ASP A 367 20.51 5.66 -15.82
N PHE A 368 19.91 6.57 -15.03
CA PHE A 368 19.32 7.81 -15.55
C PHE A 368 20.34 8.94 -15.81
N PHE A 369 21.43 8.98 -15.03
CA PHE A 369 22.39 10.08 -15.00
C PHE A 369 23.51 9.93 -16.04
N LEU A 370 24.03 8.71 -16.23
CA LEU A 370 25.05 8.41 -17.25
C LEU A 370 24.53 8.71 -18.68
N TYR A 371 23.24 8.52 -18.94
CA TYR A 371 22.68 8.73 -20.27
C TYR A 371 22.30 10.20 -20.57
N ARG A 372 21.65 10.89 -19.61
CA ARG A 372 20.98 12.18 -19.90
C ARG A 372 21.85 13.42 -19.64
N GLU A 373 22.69 13.40 -18.62
CA GLU A 373 23.55 14.54 -18.30
C GLU A 373 24.80 14.61 -19.16
N LEU A 374 25.42 13.48 -19.52
CA LEU A 374 26.49 13.45 -20.52
C LEU A 374 26.00 14.03 -21.87
N LYS A 375 24.78 13.67 -22.29
CA LYS A 375 24.15 14.23 -23.50
C LYS A 375 23.85 15.73 -23.39
N LYS A 376 23.37 16.22 -22.25
CA LYS A 376 23.10 17.66 -22.03
C LYS A 376 24.35 18.52 -21.83
N MET A 377 25.39 17.99 -21.17
CA MET A 377 26.66 18.68 -20.98
C MET A 377 27.46 18.78 -22.28
N GLN A 378 27.29 17.82 -23.21
CA GLN A 378 27.96 17.83 -24.50
C GLN A 378 27.24 18.65 -25.58
N LEU A 379 25.90 18.70 -25.59
CA LEU A 379 25.15 19.26 -26.73
C LEU A 379 24.54 20.65 -26.51
N GLY A 380 24.57 21.21 -25.30
CA GLY A 380 24.23 22.63 -25.06
C GLY A 380 22.78 23.06 -25.38
N ASP A 381 22.00 22.26 -26.08
CA ASP A 381 20.69 22.66 -26.58
C ASP A 381 19.58 22.17 -25.67
N VAL A 382 18.90 23.13 -25.06
CA VAL A 382 17.56 22.92 -24.54
C VAL A 382 16.67 22.92 -25.77
N GLU A 383 16.32 21.78 -26.37
CA GLU A 383 15.32 21.76 -27.45
C GLU A 383 13.93 22.15 -26.91
N LYS A 384 13.12 22.80 -27.74
CA LYS A 384 11.73 23.13 -27.44
C LYS A 384 10.93 21.84 -27.21
N GLU A 385 10.30 21.70 -26.05
CA GLU A 385 9.45 20.54 -25.77
C GLU A 385 8.15 20.60 -26.59
N LYS A 386 7.76 19.47 -27.20
CA LYS A 386 6.52 19.37 -28.00
C LYS A 386 5.27 19.53 -27.11
N MET A 387 4.33 20.36 -27.57
CA MET A 387 3.00 20.52 -26.96
C MET A 387 1.94 19.74 -27.76
N PRO A 388 0.81 19.34 -27.16
CA PRO A 388 -0.31 18.77 -27.91
C PRO A 388 -0.92 19.83 -28.82
N GLU A 389 -0.94 19.59 -30.14
CA GLU A 389 -1.42 20.57 -31.14
C GLU A 389 -2.74 20.17 -31.81
N LYS A 390 -2.95 18.86 -31.99
CA LYS A 390 -4.12 18.27 -32.68
C LYS A 390 -5.08 17.64 -31.67
N ARG A 391 -6.39 17.70 -31.98
CA ARG A 391 -7.49 17.05 -31.23
C ARG A 391 -7.52 17.37 -29.72
N ILE A 392 -7.09 18.57 -29.32
CA ILE A 392 -7.03 18.99 -27.91
C ILE A 392 -8.41 18.90 -27.24
N GLY A 393 -9.46 19.38 -27.93
CA GLY A 393 -10.84 19.33 -27.42
C GLY A 393 -11.31 17.91 -27.14
N LEU A 394 -11.09 16.98 -28.08
CA LEU A 394 -11.48 15.58 -27.95
C LEU A 394 -10.80 14.87 -26.77
N TRP A 395 -9.49 15.08 -26.56
CA TRP A 395 -8.81 14.46 -25.43
C TRP A 395 -9.16 15.11 -24.09
N LEU A 396 -9.48 16.41 -24.09
CA LEU A 396 -10.00 17.10 -22.91
C LEU A 396 -11.37 16.55 -22.52
N THR A 397 -12.28 16.35 -23.49
CA THR A 397 -13.60 15.75 -23.23
C THR A 397 -13.48 14.31 -22.73
N ILE A 398 -12.57 13.50 -23.31
CA ILE A 398 -12.30 12.15 -22.81
C ILE A 398 -11.81 12.19 -21.35
N GLY A 399 -10.88 13.09 -21.03
CA GLY A 399 -10.40 13.26 -19.65
C GLY A 399 -11.51 13.60 -18.66
N LEU A 400 -12.41 14.52 -19.02
CA LEU A 400 -13.55 14.90 -18.19
C LEU A 400 -14.56 13.75 -18.04
N VAL A 401 -14.86 13.01 -19.11
CA VAL A 401 -15.74 11.84 -19.07
C VAL A 401 -15.18 10.76 -18.15
N ILE A 402 -13.86 10.51 -18.19
CA ILE A 402 -13.18 9.57 -17.29
C ILE A 402 -13.32 10.01 -15.83
N VAL A 403 -13.17 11.31 -15.54
CA VAL A 403 -13.37 11.84 -14.17
C VAL A 403 -14.81 11.64 -13.71
N VAL A 404 -15.80 12.00 -14.53
CA VAL A 404 -17.22 11.84 -14.17
C VAL A 404 -17.58 10.37 -13.99
N PHE A 405 -17.16 9.50 -14.91
CA PHE A 405 -17.36 8.06 -14.80
C PHE A 405 -16.69 7.50 -13.54
N GLY A 406 -15.47 7.95 -13.23
CA GLY A 406 -14.75 7.58 -12.02
C GLY A 406 -15.50 8.00 -10.75
N ILE A 407 -16.07 9.22 -10.70
CA ILE A 407 -16.86 9.70 -9.56
C ILE A 407 -18.14 8.87 -9.39
N VAL A 408 -18.86 8.57 -10.48
CA VAL A 408 -20.07 7.74 -10.41
C VAL A 408 -19.76 6.33 -9.88
N ASN A 409 -18.68 5.72 -10.36
CA ASN A 409 -18.26 4.40 -9.85
C ASN A 409 -17.72 4.48 -8.41
N PHE A 410 -17.12 5.61 -8.03
CA PHE A 410 -16.67 5.85 -6.65
C PHE A 410 -17.84 5.90 -5.67
N GLY A 411 -18.98 6.45 -6.08
CA GLY A 411 -20.23 6.45 -5.30
C GLY A 411 -20.92 5.09 -5.18
N MET A 412 -20.44 4.05 -5.87
CA MET A 412 -20.99 2.69 -5.74
C MET A 412 -20.32 1.96 -4.57
N ARG A 413 -21.08 1.53 -3.55
CA ARG A 413 -20.57 0.82 -2.35
C ARG A 413 -19.59 -0.32 -2.66
N LYS A 414 -19.82 -1.13 -3.71
CA LYS A 414 -18.93 -2.22 -4.15
C LYS A 414 -17.49 -1.76 -4.44
N ASN A 415 -17.35 -0.57 -5.01
CA ASN A 415 -16.04 -0.01 -5.34
C ASN A 415 -15.69 1.21 -4.48
N ALA A 416 -16.51 1.50 -3.45
CA ALA A 416 -16.42 2.70 -2.66
C ALA A 416 -15.06 2.76 -2.01
N GLU A 417 -14.43 3.94 -2.03
CA GLU A 417 -13.12 4.17 -1.42
C GLU A 417 -12.00 3.23 -1.92
N GLY A 418 -12.20 2.54 -3.04
CA GLY A 418 -11.21 1.65 -3.65
C GLY A 418 -10.10 2.44 -4.33
N LEU A 419 -8.84 2.08 -4.04
CA LEU A 419 -7.66 2.76 -4.59
C LEU A 419 -7.60 2.70 -6.13
N ARG A 420 -8.17 1.65 -6.75
CA ARG A 420 -8.22 1.47 -8.21
C ARG A 420 -9.02 2.58 -8.90
N ILE A 421 -10.19 2.96 -8.37
CA ILE A 421 -11.01 4.03 -8.94
C ILE A 421 -10.33 5.37 -8.75
N LEU A 422 -9.71 5.59 -7.59
CA LEU A 422 -8.95 6.81 -7.33
C LEU A 422 -7.81 7.00 -8.35
N LEU A 423 -7.09 5.93 -8.71
CA LEU A 423 -6.09 5.95 -9.78
C LEU A 423 -6.69 6.25 -11.16
N PHE A 424 -7.91 5.76 -11.43
CA PHE A 424 -8.64 6.08 -12.66
C PHE A 424 -9.05 7.55 -12.74
N ILE A 425 -9.50 8.12 -11.62
CA ILE A 425 -9.78 9.56 -11.49
C ILE A 425 -8.50 10.37 -11.70
N PHE A 426 -7.37 9.95 -11.13
CA PHE A 426 -6.07 10.62 -11.34
C PHE A 426 -5.65 10.60 -12.81
N LEU A 427 -5.88 9.49 -13.53
CA LEU A 427 -5.66 9.43 -14.98
C LEU A 427 -6.56 10.42 -15.74
N GLY A 428 -7.81 10.57 -15.33
CA GLY A 428 -8.74 11.58 -15.86
C GLY A 428 -8.22 13.01 -15.63
N ILE A 429 -7.79 13.33 -14.41
CA ILE A 429 -7.18 14.61 -14.04
C ILE A 429 -5.92 14.88 -14.88
N TYR A 430 -5.07 13.86 -15.11
CA TYR A 430 -3.88 13.98 -15.96
C TYR A 430 -4.24 14.46 -17.36
N LEU A 431 -5.24 13.83 -17.99
CA LEU A 431 -5.68 14.21 -19.34
C LEU A 431 -6.32 15.60 -19.33
N ALA A 432 -7.22 15.86 -18.38
CA ALA A 432 -7.92 17.14 -18.26
C ALA A 432 -6.94 18.32 -18.08
N GLU A 433 -5.96 18.20 -17.18
CA GLU A 433 -4.94 19.22 -16.97
C GLU A 433 -4.01 19.36 -18.18
N LYS A 434 -3.54 18.25 -18.77
CA LYS A 434 -2.61 18.29 -19.92
C LYS A 434 -3.23 19.03 -21.09
N PHE A 435 -4.42 18.61 -21.49
CA PHE A 435 -5.09 19.17 -22.66
C PHE A 435 -5.75 20.51 -22.33
N GLY A 436 -6.21 20.73 -21.09
CA GLY A 436 -6.68 22.04 -20.61
C GLY A 436 -5.57 23.09 -20.60
N PHE A 437 -4.37 22.75 -20.09
CA PHE A 437 -3.21 23.63 -20.13
C PHE A 437 -2.74 23.89 -21.57
N GLY A 438 -2.77 22.87 -22.43
CA GLY A 438 -2.51 23.03 -23.87
C GLY A 438 -3.51 23.95 -24.58
N LEU A 439 -4.81 23.81 -24.29
CA LEU A 439 -5.87 24.66 -24.83
C LEU A 439 -5.70 26.11 -24.37
N PHE A 440 -5.43 26.33 -23.08
CA PHE A 440 -5.17 27.65 -22.51
C PHE A 440 -4.04 28.38 -23.24
N LEU A 441 -2.93 27.69 -23.50
CA LEU A 441 -1.80 28.24 -24.25
C LEU A 441 -2.14 28.48 -25.73
N LYS A 442 -2.94 27.60 -26.36
CA LYS A 442 -3.36 27.75 -27.77
C LYS A 442 -4.29 28.94 -27.97
N VAL A 443 -5.33 29.08 -27.14
CA VAL A 443 -6.29 30.19 -27.21
C VAL A 443 -5.58 31.54 -27.05
N ARG A 444 -4.60 31.61 -26.14
CA ARG A 444 -3.82 32.84 -25.95
C ARG A 444 -2.90 33.19 -27.11
N LYS A 445 -2.46 32.22 -27.90
CA LYS A 445 -1.64 32.44 -29.11
C LYS A 445 -2.39 33.22 -30.19
N HIS A 446 -3.73 33.12 -30.22
CA HIS A 446 -4.58 33.75 -31.23
C HIS A 446 -5.22 35.09 -30.79
N LYS A 447 -5.06 35.51 -29.53
CA LYS A 447 -5.59 36.81 -29.05
C LYS A 447 -4.64 37.95 -29.39
N LYS A 448 -5.16 39.13 -29.75
CA LYS A 448 -4.38 40.36 -29.98
C LYS A 448 -3.43 40.71 -28.80
N SER A 449 -3.75 40.27 -27.58
CA SER A 449 -2.89 40.46 -26.40
C SER A 449 -1.70 39.48 -26.29
N TYR A 450 -1.46 38.62 -27.28
CA TYR A 450 -0.39 37.61 -27.25
C TYR A 450 0.99 38.25 -27.09
N TYR A 451 1.31 39.26 -27.92
CA TYR A 451 2.59 39.95 -27.88
C TYR A 451 2.85 40.64 -26.54
N ALA A 452 1.82 41.29 -25.96
CA ALA A 452 1.91 41.94 -24.65
C ALA A 452 2.16 40.97 -23.48
N LYS A 453 1.79 39.69 -23.64
CA LYS A 453 1.93 38.65 -22.61
C LYS A 453 2.88 37.52 -23.04
N LEU A 454 3.68 37.71 -24.09
CA LEU A 454 4.55 36.66 -24.60
C LEU A 454 5.62 36.26 -23.58
N ILE A 455 6.29 37.26 -23.00
CA ILE A 455 7.47 37.08 -22.15
C ILE A 455 7.13 36.25 -20.88
N PRO A 456 6.05 36.51 -20.12
CA PRO A 456 5.67 35.70 -18.96
C PRO A 456 5.36 34.23 -19.26
N TYR A 457 4.73 33.93 -20.40
CA TYR A 457 4.25 32.58 -20.71
C TYR A 457 5.21 31.79 -21.62
N ASN A 458 6.25 32.42 -22.19
CA ASN A 458 7.22 31.78 -23.08
C ASN A 458 7.88 30.53 -22.45
N SER A 459 8.14 30.58 -21.13
CA SER A 459 8.67 29.43 -20.38
C SER A 459 7.81 28.17 -20.57
N PHE A 460 6.48 28.33 -20.58
CA PHE A 460 5.54 27.22 -20.68
C PHE A 460 5.39 26.68 -22.10
N TYR A 461 5.55 27.52 -23.13
CA TYR A 461 5.58 27.06 -24.52
C TYR A 461 6.85 26.25 -24.81
N TYR A 462 7.97 26.60 -24.17
CA TYR A 462 9.25 25.93 -24.38
C TYR A 462 9.41 24.65 -23.55
N ARG A 463 8.83 24.64 -22.34
CA ARG A 463 8.96 23.57 -21.34
C ARG A 463 7.61 23.00 -20.93
N PHE A 464 6.75 22.77 -21.91
CA PHE A 464 5.39 22.32 -21.69
C PHE A 464 5.35 20.99 -20.92
N LYS A 465 6.05 19.95 -21.41
CA LYS A 465 5.98 18.58 -20.88
C LYS A 465 6.58 18.47 -19.48
N SER A 466 7.68 19.17 -19.20
CA SER A 466 8.30 19.21 -17.89
C SER A 466 7.45 20.02 -16.91
N THR A 467 7.01 21.24 -17.27
CA THR A 467 6.17 22.05 -16.39
C THR A 467 4.86 21.35 -16.05
N PHE A 468 4.17 20.81 -17.05
CA PHE A 468 2.92 20.07 -16.85
C PHE A 468 3.10 18.89 -15.89
N ARG A 469 4.18 18.09 -16.03
CA ARG A 469 4.44 16.96 -15.12
C ARG A 469 4.53 17.40 -13.65
N TYR A 470 5.23 18.50 -13.37
CA TYR A 470 5.32 19.03 -12.01
C TYR A 470 3.97 19.58 -11.52
N VAL A 471 3.25 20.33 -12.36
CA VAL A 471 1.92 20.87 -12.02
C VAL A 471 0.95 19.75 -11.69
N TYR A 472 0.92 18.70 -12.51
CA TYR A 472 0.06 17.54 -12.29
C TYR A 472 0.35 16.84 -10.96
N VAL A 473 1.62 16.50 -10.69
CA VAL A 473 1.99 15.87 -9.42
C VAL A 473 1.58 16.72 -8.23
N ILE A 474 1.79 18.04 -8.29
CA ILE A 474 1.43 18.95 -7.20
C ILE A 474 -0.09 19.13 -7.08
N SER A 475 -0.85 19.00 -8.17
CA SER A 475 -2.31 19.10 -8.18
C SER A 475 -3.00 17.86 -7.61
N LEU A 476 -2.35 16.70 -7.64
CA LEU A 476 -2.84 15.51 -6.94
C LEU A 476 -2.68 15.61 -5.41
N ILE A 477 -1.62 16.27 -4.93
CA ILE A 477 -1.29 16.34 -3.50
C ILE A 477 -2.44 16.90 -2.63
N PRO A 478 -3.12 18.00 -2.97
CA PRO A 478 -4.25 18.47 -2.15
C PRO A 478 -5.42 17.48 -2.14
N VAL A 479 -5.64 16.73 -3.23
CA VAL A 479 -6.67 15.67 -3.25
C VAL A 479 -6.26 14.52 -2.32
N LEU A 480 -4.98 14.14 -2.32
CA LEU A 480 -4.46 13.15 -1.37
C LEU A 480 -4.60 13.61 0.08
N ILE A 481 -4.22 14.86 0.38
CA ILE A 481 -4.26 15.41 1.74
C ILE A 481 -5.69 15.64 2.21
N LEU A 482 -6.48 16.42 1.48
CA LEU A 482 -7.78 16.89 1.95
C LEU A 482 -8.88 15.83 1.81
N PHE A 483 -8.72 14.89 0.87
CA PHE A 483 -9.71 13.86 0.63
C PHE A 483 -9.22 12.46 1.02
N LEU A 484 -8.16 11.93 0.41
CA LEU A 484 -7.79 10.51 0.62
C LEU A 484 -7.45 10.21 2.09
N PHE A 485 -6.50 10.95 2.68
CA PHE A 485 -6.12 10.79 4.10
C PHE A 485 -6.96 11.69 5.02
N GLY A 486 -7.40 12.83 4.50
CA GLY A 486 -8.26 13.76 5.25
C GLY A 486 -9.59 13.14 5.65
N LYS A 487 -10.22 12.33 4.78
CA LYS A 487 -11.52 11.72 5.06
C LYS A 487 -11.45 10.82 6.29
N ASP A 488 -10.48 9.91 6.37
CA ASP A 488 -10.43 8.88 7.42
C ASP A 488 -10.10 9.51 8.78
N MET A 489 -9.16 10.46 8.80
CA MET A 489 -8.88 11.29 9.96
C MET A 489 -10.11 12.08 10.45
N ILE A 490 -10.85 12.74 9.55
CA ILE A 490 -12.04 13.52 9.94
C ILE A 490 -13.15 12.58 10.42
N SER A 491 -13.41 11.49 9.69
CA SER A 491 -14.41 10.49 10.01
C SER A 491 -14.16 9.86 11.39
N ALA A 492 -12.92 9.54 11.72
CA ALA A 492 -12.53 9.05 13.06
C ALA A 492 -12.75 10.07 14.19
N LYS A 493 -12.73 11.38 13.89
CA LYS A 493 -12.97 12.45 14.87
C LYS A 493 -14.44 12.77 15.08
N ILE A 494 -15.26 12.69 14.03
CA ILE A 494 -16.70 12.97 14.12
C ILE A 494 -17.49 11.76 14.61
N ALA A 495 -16.94 10.55 14.46
CA ALA A 495 -17.64 9.34 14.85
C ALA A 495 -18.01 9.35 16.34
N GLN A 496 -19.16 8.76 16.63
CA GLN A 496 -19.69 8.69 17.98
C GLN A 496 -18.71 7.98 18.91
N LYS A 497 -18.76 8.31 20.21
CA LYS A 497 -17.88 7.66 21.17
C LYS A 497 -18.14 6.14 21.18
N PRO A 498 -17.10 5.30 21.37
CA PRO A 498 -17.24 3.86 21.29
C PRO A 498 -18.32 3.28 22.21
N GLU A 499 -18.63 3.91 23.36
CA GLU A 499 -19.67 3.44 24.26
C GLU A 499 -21.06 3.37 23.60
N GLY A 500 -21.34 4.26 22.64
CA GLY A 500 -22.61 4.30 21.91
C GLY A 500 -22.72 3.30 20.77
N LEU A 501 -21.61 2.62 20.42
CA LEU A 501 -21.57 1.57 19.40
C LEU A 501 -21.90 0.18 19.96
N PHE A 502 -21.97 0.02 21.28
CA PHE A 502 -22.16 -1.28 21.93
C PHE A 502 -23.24 -1.17 23.01
N PRO A 503 -24.51 -1.45 22.66
CA PRO A 503 -25.63 -1.36 23.61
C PRO A 503 -25.59 -2.45 24.70
N TYR A 504 -24.96 -3.60 24.40
CA TYR A 504 -24.83 -4.74 25.30
C TYR A 504 -23.37 -4.98 25.71
N ASP A 505 -23.16 -5.55 26.89
CA ASP A 505 -21.81 -5.87 27.41
C ASP A 505 -21.23 -7.12 26.75
N PHE A 506 -22.06 -8.14 26.53
CA PHE A 506 -21.72 -9.33 25.75
C PHE A 506 -22.81 -9.67 24.75
N VAL A 507 -22.40 -10.13 23.58
CA VAL A 507 -23.27 -10.63 22.51
C VAL A 507 -22.76 -12.00 22.12
N CYS A 508 -23.56 -13.03 22.37
CA CYS A 508 -23.18 -14.41 22.08
C CYS A 508 -24.18 -15.07 21.13
N MET A 509 -23.67 -15.95 20.28
CA MET A 509 -24.44 -16.76 19.33
C MET A 509 -24.44 -18.19 19.86
N ALA A 510 -25.60 -18.64 20.34
CA ALA A 510 -25.77 -19.88 21.09
C ALA A 510 -26.68 -20.87 20.37
N THR A 511 -26.69 -22.10 20.87
CA THR A 511 -27.56 -23.20 20.45
C THR A 511 -28.56 -23.56 21.56
N GLU A 512 -29.53 -24.42 21.25
CA GLU A 512 -30.45 -24.95 22.26
C GLU A 512 -29.74 -25.78 23.35
N ALA A 513 -28.58 -26.37 23.04
CA ALA A 513 -27.80 -27.17 24.00
C ALA A 513 -27.21 -26.32 25.14
N ASP A 514 -27.05 -25.01 24.93
CA ASP A 514 -26.39 -24.10 25.87
C ASP A 514 -27.32 -23.58 26.97
N GLU A 515 -28.61 -23.95 26.96
CA GLU A 515 -29.58 -23.49 27.98
C GLU A 515 -29.14 -23.79 29.42
N THR A 516 -28.45 -24.90 29.63
CA THR A 516 -27.91 -25.25 30.95
C THR A 516 -26.81 -24.30 31.40
N PHE A 517 -25.92 -23.90 30.49
CA PHE A 517 -24.86 -22.93 30.73
C PHE A 517 -25.46 -21.55 31.06
N TRP A 518 -26.46 -21.10 30.31
CA TRP A 518 -27.11 -19.81 30.54
C TRP A 518 -27.85 -19.75 31.88
N LYS A 519 -28.56 -20.82 32.27
CA LYS A 519 -29.22 -20.91 33.59
C LYS A 519 -28.22 -20.84 34.73
N GLN A 520 -27.11 -21.58 34.66
CA GLN A 520 -26.05 -21.52 35.66
C GLN A 520 -25.43 -20.11 35.77
N LEU A 521 -25.27 -19.41 34.64
CA LEU A 521 -24.74 -18.05 34.62
C LEU A 521 -25.70 -17.06 35.30
N GLN A 522 -27.01 -17.19 35.06
CA GLN A 522 -28.06 -16.36 35.66
C GLN A 522 -28.25 -16.61 37.16
N GLU A 523 -28.10 -17.86 37.63
CA GLU A 523 -28.17 -18.18 39.05
C GLU A 523 -26.97 -17.63 39.84
N LYS A 524 -25.79 -17.61 39.21
CA LYS A 524 -24.54 -17.21 39.84
C LYS A 524 -24.31 -15.70 39.84
N TYR A 525 -24.82 -14.98 38.84
CA TYR A 525 -24.59 -13.55 38.66
C TYR A 525 -25.89 -12.80 38.33
N ASP A 526 -25.99 -11.56 38.80
CA ASP A 526 -27.10 -10.67 38.45
C ASP A 526 -26.88 -10.09 37.03
N VAL A 527 -27.47 -10.74 36.03
CA VAL A 527 -27.33 -10.43 34.61
C VAL A 527 -28.70 -10.12 33.99
N LYS A 528 -28.80 -9.01 33.25
CA LYS A 528 -29.94 -8.76 32.37
C LYS A 528 -29.75 -9.57 31.10
N PHE A 529 -30.60 -10.57 30.93
CA PHE A 529 -30.54 -11.53 29.83
C PHE A 529 -31.68 -11.28 28.84
N GLN A 530 -31.35 -11.20 27.55
CA GLN A 530 -32.29 -11.16 26.44
C GLN A 530 -31.90 -12.23 25.42
N GLU A 531 -32.87 -12.97 24.93
CA GLU A 531 -32.67 -14.05 23.97
C GLU A 531 -33.65 -13.88 22.83
N TYR A 532 -33.15 -13.99 21.60
CA TYR A 532 -33.92 -13.87 20.37
C TYR A 532 -33.56 -15.01 19.41
N PRO A 533 -34.50 -15.51 18.61
CA PRO A 533 -34.19 -16.47 17.58
C PRO A 533 -33.34 -15.80 16.49
N MET A 534 -32.36 -16.53 15.96
CA MET A 534 -31.54 -16.10 14.82
C MET A 534 -31.25 -17.27 13.88
N VAL A 535 -30.86 -16.94 12.66
CA VAL A 535 -30.22 -17.89 11.73
C VAL A 535 -28.89 -17.32 11.26
N ARG A 536 -27.90 -18.17 11.00
CA ARG A 536 -26.65 -17.72 10.36
C ARG A 536 -26.93 -17.40 8.90
N VAL A 537 -26.43 -16.27 8.40
CA VAL A 537 -26.54 -15.87 6.99
C VAL A 537 -25.15 -15.65 6.45
N THR A 538 -24.84 -16.22 5.30
CA THR A 538 -23.52 -16.11 4.67
C THR A 538 -23.62 -15.61 3.23
N ASN A 539 -22.59 -14.88 2.80
CA ASN A 539 -22.44 -14.41 1.42
C ASN A 539 -21.18 -14.98 0.79
N VAL A 540 -21.17 -15.00 -0.54
CA VAL A 540 -20.11 -15.64 -1.33
C VAL A 540 -18.75 -14.95 -1.14
N ASP A 541 -18.72 -13.62 -1.13
CA ASP A 541 -17.46 -12.86 -1.07
C ASP A 541 -17.55 -11.70 -0.07
N ASN A 542 -16.62 -11.68 0.89
CA ASN A 542 -16.47 -10.65 1.92
C ASN A 542 -15.28 -9.69 1.64
N SER A 543 -14.58 -9.85 0.52
CA SER A 543 -13.30 -9.21 0.28
C SER A 543 -13.27 -8.33 -0.97
N GLU A 544 -12.45 -7.27 -0.95
CA GLU A 544 -12.19 -6.42 -2.13
C GLU A 544 -11.21 -7.06 -3.13
N LYS A 545 -10.70 -8.26 -2.83
CA LYS A 545 -9.72 -8.93 -3.69
C LYS A 545 -10.39 -9.48 -4.93
N LEU A 546 -9.58 -9.70 -5.96
CA LEU A 546 -10.03 -10.40 -7.16
C LEU A 546 -9.83 -11.89 -6.89
N ASP A 547 -10.77 -12.50 -6.18
CA ASP A 547 -10.75 -13.93 -5.90
C ASP A 547 -11.30 -14.71 -7.10
N ASP A 548 -10.85 -15.96 -7.29
CA ASP A 548 -11.31 -16.78 -8.42
C ASP A 548 -12.76 -17.19 -8.16
N ALA A 549 -13.68 -16.50 -8.83
CA ALA A 549 -15.11 -16.76 -8.72
C ALA A 549 -15.53 -18.17 -9.15
N ARG A 550 -14.63 -19.03 -9.65
CA ARG A 550 -14.87 -20.43 -9.99
C ARG A 550 -14.61 -21.40 -8.84
N ALA A 551 -13.94 -20.95 -7.79
CA ALA A 551 -13.71 -21.71 -6.57
C ALA A 551 -14.54 -21.11 -5.42
N VAL A 552 -14.63 -21.87 -4.32
CA VAL A 552 -15.17 -21.35 -3.06
C VAL A 552 -14.25 -20.22 -2.56
N ILE A 553 -14.81 -19.03 -2.42
CA ILE A 553 -14.08 -17.86 -1.90
C ILE A 553 -14.10 -17.96 -0.36
N MET A 554 -12.94 -17.84 0.28
CA MET A 554 -12.80 -17.84 1.74
C MET A 554 -11.91 -16.66 2.19
N PRO A 555 -12.25 -15.95 3.28
CA PRO A 555 -13.43 -16.15 4.11
C PRO A 555 -14.71 -15.68 3.42
N GLN A 556 -15.80 -16.41 3.64
CA GLN A 556 -17.16 -16.00 3.28
C GLN A 556 -17.67 -15.03 4.33
N GLY A 557 -18.51 -14.08 3.94
CA GLY A 557 -19.03 -13.13 4.94
C GLY A 557 -20.06 -13.82 5.82
N GLN A 558 -20.04 -13.50 7.11
CA GLN A 558 -20.91 -14.11 8.13
C GLN A 558 -21.74 -13.03 8.81
N HIS A 559 -23.06 -13.21 8.82
CA HIS A 559 -24.06 -12.25 9.27
C HIS A 559 -25.16 -12.93 10.10
N ILE A 560 -26.05 -12.15 10.70
CA ILE A 560 -27.11 -12.63 11.58
C ILE A 560 -28.46 -12.39 10.90
N GLY A 561 -29.19 -13.46 10.60
CA GLY A 561 -30.56 -13.42 10.13
C GLY A 561 -31.54 -13.29 11.30
N ILE A 562 -32.48 -12.36 11.23
CA ILE A 562 -33.54 -12.14 12.24
C ILE A 562 -34.91 -11.94 11.59
N SER A 563 -35.98 -12.13 12.36
CA SER A 563 -37.34 -11.85 11.90
C SER A 563 -37.71 -10.35 12.03
N GLU A 564 -38.77 -9.92 11.34
CA GLU A 564 -39.31 -8.55 11.49
C GLU A 564 -39.74 -8.27 12.93
N THR A 565 -40.27 -9.28 13.62
CA THR A 565 -40.68 -9.21 15.03
C THR A 565 -39.46 -8.98 15.93
N THR A 566 -38.41 -9.78 15.77
CA THR A 566 -37.15 -9.60 16.51
C THR A 566 -36.54 -8.22 16.25
N TYR A 567 -36.56 -7.73 15.01
CA TYR A 567 -36.12 -6.36 14.69
C TYR A 567 -36.91 -5.29 15.45
N LYS A 568 -38.25 -5.42 15.53
CA LYS A 568 -39.10 -4.48 16.28
C LYS A 568 -38.79 -4.53 17.79
N GLU A 569 -38.53 -5.70 18.33
CA GLU A 569 -38.18 -5.89 19.75
C GLU A 569 -36.81 -5.30 20.09
N LEU A 570 -35.78 -5.53 19.27
CA LEU A 570 -34.46 -4.93 19.43
C LEU A 570 -34.53 -3.39 19.41
N ASN A 571 -35.31 -2.82 18.49
CA ASN A 571 -35.53 -1.37 18.48
C ASN A 571 -36.24 -0.89 19.75
N LYS A 572 -37.27 -1.60 20.21
CA LYS A 572 -38.01 -1.26 21.42
C LYS A 572 -37.11 -1.32 22.66
N ALA A 573 -36.24 -2.33 22.76
CA ALA A 573 -35.27 -2.48 23.84
C ALA A 573 -34.30 -1.29 23.93
N LEU A 574 -33.96 -0.69 22.78
CA LEU A 574 -33.09 0.48 22.68
C LEU A 574 -33.84 1.82 22.64
N GLY A 575 -35.17 1.83 22.75
CA GLY A 575 -35.99 3.05 22.65
C GLY A 575 -36.00 3.69 21.26
N LYS A 576 -35.69 2.93 20.21
CA LYS A 576 -35.65 3.38 18.81
C LYS A 576 -36.98 3.13 18.10
N LYS A 577 -37.23 3.89 17.02
CA LYS A 577 -38.39 3.68 16.15
C LYS A 577 -38.07 2.62 15.11
N SER A 578 -38.94 1.62 15.00
CA SER A 578 -38.88 0.62 13.94
C SER A 578 -39.56 1.12 12.66
N GLU A 579 -38.99 0.76 11.53
CA GLU A 579 -39.57 1.02 10.20
C GLU A 579 -40.49 -0.14 9.79
N LYS A 580 -41.52 0.15 9.00
CA LYS A 580 -42.39 -0.88 8.42
C LYS A 580 -41.74 -1.38 7.13
N MET A 581 -41.35 -2.65 7.10
CA MET A 581 -40.56 -3.23 6.00
C MET A 581 -41.44 -3.93 4.96
N ASN A 582 -42.57 -4.53 5.37
CA ASN A 582 -43.52 -5.24 4.50
C ASN A 582 -42.80 -6.24 3.57
N LEU A 583 -41.92 -7.09 4.11
CA LEU A 583 -41.14 -8.04 3.33
C LEU A 583 -42.00 -9.17 2.78
N SER A 584 -41.58 -9.78 1.67
CA SER A 584 -42.29 -10.89 1.03
C SER A 584 -42.18 -12.18 1.86
N ALA A 585 -43.24 -12.99 1.84
CA ALA A 585 -43.29 -14.28 2.53
C ALA A 585 -42.43 -15.38 1.88
N ASP A 586 -41.96 -15.15 0.65
CA ASP A 586 -41.12 -16.09 -0.12
C ASP A 586 -39.61 -15.93 0.17
N GLY A 587 -39.23 -14.96 1.01
CA GLY A 587 -37.85 -14.72 1.42
C GLY A 587 -36.94 -14.08 0.36
N LYS A 588 -37.48 -13.71 -0.81
CA LYS A 588 -36.70 -13.04 -1.86
C LYS A 588 -36.35 -11.59 -1.50
N GLU A 589 -37.23 -10.90 -0.79
CA GLU A 589 -36.99 -9.55 -0.32
C GLU A 589 -36.37 -9.56 1.08
N ILE A 590 -35.29 -8.78 1.26
CA ILE A 590 -34.62 -8.62 2.55
C ILE A 590 -34.44 -7.14 2.91
N TYR A 591 -34.24 -6.90 4.20
CA TYR A 591 -33.80 -5.60 4.72
C TYR A 591 -32.46 -5.76 5.43
N ILE A 592 -31.50 -4.87 5.15
CA ILE A 592 -30.15 -4.96 5.73
C ILE A 592 -29.94 -3.86 6.77
N ILE A 593 -29.45 -4.24 7.95
CA ILE A 593 -29.05 -3.29 8.99
C ILE A 593 -27.57 -3.47 9.24
N TYR A 594 -26.80 -2.51 8.75
CA TYR A 594 -25.35 -2.50 8.91
C TYR A 594 -25.00 -2.14 10.35
N GLN A 595 -24.36 -3.07 11.06
CA GLN A 595 -23.80 -2.86 12.40
C GLN A 595 -22.45 -2.13 12.28
N GLN A 596 -22.47 -0.95 11.68
CA GLN A 596 -21.28 -0.26 11.22
C GLN A 596 -21.07 1.07 11.94
N ASP A 597 -19.81 1.38 12.24
CA ASP A 597 -19.42 2.70 12.70
C ASP A 597 -19.23 3.69 11.53
N LYS A 598 -19.65 4.95 11.72
CA LYS A 598 -19.50 6.01 10.70
C LYS A 598 -18.04 6.31 10.32
N SER A 599 -17.08 5.94 11.16
CA SER A 599 -15.66 6.13 10.85
C SER A 599 -15.12 5.11 9.85
N THR A 600 -15.77 3.95 9.70
CA THR A 600 -15.27 2.86 8.88
C THR A 600 -15.72 3.03 7.43
N LYS A 601 -15.00 2.38 6.52
CA LYS A 601 -15.24 2.43 5.08
C LYS A 601 -16.59 1.76 4.78
N ALA A 602 -17.43 2.38 3.95
CA ALA A 602 -18.67 1.75 3.50
C ALA A 602 -18.36 0.56 2.58
N HIS A 603 -19.02 -0.57 2.81
CA HIS A 603 -18.87 -1.78 2.02
C HIS A 603 -20.25 -2.37 1.67
N PRO A 604 -20.38 -3.16 0.60
CA PRO A 604 -21.56 -3.97 0.35
C PRO A 604 -21.65 -5.12 1.36
N LEU A 605 -22.79 -5.83 1.34
CA LEU A 605 -22.91 -7.12 2.03
C LEU A 605 -22.15 -8.22 1.28
N ASP A 606 -22.23 -8.22 -0.06
CA ASP A 606 -21.55 -9.16 -0.96
C ASP A 606 -20.74 -8.39 -2.01
N TYR A 607 -19.44 -8.68 -2.11
CA TYR A 607 -18.54 -8.05 -3.08
C TYR A 607 -18.63 -8.67 -4.48
N LEU A 608 -19.11 -9.92 -4.60
CA LEU A 608 -19.21 -10.61 -5.88
C LEU A 608 -20.34 -10.03 -6.73
N ASN A 609 -21.56 -9.94 -6.18
CA ASN A 609 -22.74 -9.45 -6.91
C ASN A 609 -23.06 -7.97 -6.65
N SER A 610 -24.19 -7.50 -7.18
CA SER A 610 -24.63 -6.12 -7.04
C SER A 610 -25.17 -5.83 -5.63
N ARG A 611 -25.06 -4.57 -5.17
CA ARG A 611 -25.63 -4.11 -3.88
C ARG A 611 -27.11 -4.44 -3.71
N LYS A 612 -27.88 -4.40 -4.80
CA LYS A 612 -29.34 -4.63 -4.74
C LYS A 612 -29.69 -6.11 -4.68
N GLU A 613 -28.75 -6.97 -5.06
CA GLU A 613 -28.96 -8.37 -5.35
C GLU A 613 -27.77 -9.20 -4.82
N PRO A 614 -27.48 -9.18 -3.50
CA PRO A 614 -26.44 -10.02 -2.92
C PRO A 614 -26.77 -11.51 -3.05
N TYR A 615 -25.72 -12.33 -3.18
CA TYR A 615 -25.82 -13.78 -3.04
C TYR A 615 -25.80 -14.17 -1.56
N LEU A 616 -26.87 -14.81 -1.08
CA LEU A 616 -27.02 -15.12 0.33
C LEU A 616 -27.50 -16.55 0.57
N HIS A 617 -26.74 -17.27 1.37
CA HIS A 617 -27.05 -18.58 1.92
C HIS A 617 -27.52 -18.45 3.38
N ILE A 618 -28.42 -19.32 3.81
CA ILE A 618 -28.84 -19.42 5.22
C ILE A 618 -28.18 -20.68 5.79
N GLY A 619 -27.21 -20.47 6.66
CA GLY A 619 -26.34 -21.52 7.18
C GLY A 619 -24.94 -21.01 7.43
N GLN A 620 -24.05 -21.91 7.87
CA GLN A 620 -22.62 -21.62 8.03
C GLN A 620 -21.92 -21.46 6.67
N PRO A 621 -20.67 -20.97 6.66
CA PRO A 621 -19.85 -20.97 5.45
C PRO A 621 -19.68 -22.37 4.86
N ILE A 622 -19.75 -22.46 3.54
CA ILE A 622 -19.70 -23.72 2.79
C ILE A 622 -18.29 -23.90 2.24
N GLU A 623 -17.70 -25.06 2.47
CA GLU A 623 -16.30 -25.35 2.14
C GLU A 623 -16.10 -25.85 0.71
N SER A 624 -17.11 -26.48 0.13
CA SER A 624 -17.03 -27.04 -1.22
C SER A 624 -18.36 -26.97 -1.95
N TYR A 625 -18.39 -26.33 -3.12
CA TYR A 625 -19.51 -26.40 -4.04
C TYR A 625 -19.05 -26.24 -5.49
N GLY A 626 -19.79 -26.84 -6.42
CA GLY A 626 -19.57 -26.63 -7.86
C GLY A 626 -19.96 -25.21 -8.27
N PHE A 627 -19.15 -24.55 -9.10
CA PHE A 627 -19.43 -23.19 -9.59
C PHE A 627 -20.84 -23.02 -10.18
N LEU A 628 -21.36 -24.05 -10.87
CA LEU A 628 -22.69 -24.05 -11.47
C LEU A 628 -23.82 -24.17 -10.43
N ASP A 629 -23.54 -24.70 -9.25
CA ASP A 629 -24.51 -24.89 -8.17
C ASP A 629 -24.50 -23.72 -7.18
N ARG A 630 -23.55 -22.78 -7.31
CA ARG A 630 -23.47 -21.60 -6.43
C ARG A 630 -24.79 -20.83 -6.34
N GLU A 631 -25.47 -20.59 -7.45
CA GLU A 631 -26.73 -19.83 -7.45
C GLU A 631 -27.89 -20.61 -6.80
N LYS A 632 -27.79 -21.94 -6.71
CA LYS A 632 -28.75 -22.77 -5.97
C LYS A 632 -28.51 -22.67 -4.46
N ILE A 633 -27.24 -22.69 -4.05
CA ILE A 633 -26.80 -22.65 -2.66
C ILE A 633 -26.90 -21.23 -2.07
N TYR A 634 -26.44 -20.25 -2.84
CA TYR A 634 -26.50 -18.82 -2.56
C TYR A 634 -27.47 -18.15 -3.54
N PRO A 635 -28.79 -18.26 -3.32
CA PRO A 635 -29.75 -17.56 -4.16
C PRO A 635 -29.59 -16.04 -4.05
N THR A 636 -29.87 -15.35 -5.15
CA THR A 636 -29.91 -13.90 -5.18
C THR A 636 -31.12 -13.37 -4.42
N ARG A 637 -30.93 -12.40 -3.53
CA ARG A 637 -32.01 -11.75 -2.78
C ARG A 637 -32.10 -10.27 -3.09
N THR A 638 -33.30 -9.72 -3.22
CA THR A 638 -33.52 -8.29 -3.51
C THR A 638 -33.53 -7.47 -2.23
N VAL A 639 -32.65 -6.47 -2.13
CA VAL A 639 -32.59 -5.54 -0.99
C VAL A 639 -33.65 -4.45 -1.17
N LYS A 640 -34.71 -4.53 -0.37
CA LYS A 640 -35.82 -3.55 -0.38
C LYS A 640 -35.43 -2.22 0.28
N GLY A 641 -34.58 -2.33 1.31
CA GLY A 641 -34.01 -1.19 2.01
C GLY A 641 -32.80 -1.61 2.83
N GLU A 642 -31.96 -0.64 3.13
CA GLU A 642 -30.80 -0.81 3.99
C GLU A 642 -30.64 0.42 4.87
N LYS A 643 -30.01 0.26 6.03
CA LYS A 643 -29.73 1.34 6.96
C LYS A 643 -28.51 1.02 7.79
N THR A 644 -27.70 2.02 8.11
CA THR A 644 -26.67 1.89 9.15
C THR A 644 -27.28 2.22 10.52
N ASP A 645 -27.47 1.19 11.36
CA ASP A 645 -27.98 1.36 12.73
C ASP A 645 -27.43 0.29 13.68
N ILE A 646 -27.11 0.71 14.90
CA ILE A 646 -26.53 -0.18 15.91
C ILE A 646 -27.62 -0.79 16.77
N LEU A 647 -27.84 -2.09 16.65
CA LEU A 647 -28.82 -2.84 17.45
C LEU A 647 -28.15 -3.84 18.37
N THR A 648 -27.19 -4.60 17.87
CA THR A 648 -26.44 -5.61 18.66
C THR A 648 -25.07 -5.07 19.06
N GLY A 649 -24.39 -4.39 18.15
CA GLY A 649 -23.10 -3.74 18.38
C GLY A 649 -22.26 -3.72 17.11
N ALA A 650 -21.43 -2.69 16.93
CA ALA A 650 -20.54 -2.58 15.76
C ALA A 650 -19.29 -3.47 15.87
N PHE A 651 -19.49 -4.78 15.99
CA PHE A 651 -18.41 -5.76 15.96
C PHE A 651 -17.79 -5.81 14.56
N ARG A 652 -16.48 -6.08 14.49
CA ARG A 652 -15.70 -6.18 13.23
C ARG A 652 -15.95 -5.03 12.24
N GLN A 653 -16.18 -3.83 12.76
CA GLN A 653 -16.33 -2.60 11.99
C GLN A 653 -17.47 -2.60 10.95
N GLY A 654 -18.41 -3.54 11.07
CA GLY A 654 -19.53 -3.72 10.16
C GLY A 654 -19.28 -4.69 9.01
N SER A 655 -18.05 -5.18 8.80
CA SER A 655 -17.78 -6.15 7.71
C SER A 655 -18.51 -7.47 7.94
N GLU A 656 -18.73 -7.85 9.20
CA GLU A 656 -19.41 -9.06 9.64
C GLU A 656 -20.47 -8.75 10.70
N GLU A 657 -21.30 -9.73 11.04
CA GLU A 657 -22.35 -9.64 12.07
C GLU A 657 -23.40 -8.53 11.81
N ASN A 658 -23.56 -8.15 10.53
CA ASN A 658 -24.69 -7.34 10.08
C ASN A 658 -26.00 -8.10 10.29
N LEU A 659 -27.10 -7.36 10.44
CA LEU A 659 -28.41 -7.99 10.59
C LEU A 659 -29.12 -8.03 9.23
N VAL A 660 -29.54 -9.23 8.83
CA VAL A 660 -30.39 -9.47 7.66
C VAL A 660 -31.79 -9.78 8.15
N VAL A 661 -32.74 -8.90 7.89
CA VAL A 661 -34.12 -9.05 8.34
C VAL A 661 -34.94 -9.76 7.27
N PHE A 662 -35.63 -10.82 7.68
CA PHE A 662 -36.58 -11.59 6.88
C PHE A 662 -38.02 -11.36 7.37
N SER A 663 -39.01 -11.68 6.53
CA SER A 663 -40.40 -11.76 6.96
C SER A 663 -40.57 -12.85 8.03
N ASP A 664 -41.49 -12.63 8.98
CA ASP A 664 -41.73 -13.57 10.08
C ASP A 664 -42.10 -14.97 9.53
N GLU A 665 -42.94 -15.05 8.50
CA GLU A 665 -43.36 -16.32 7.87
C GLU A 665 -42.21 -17.06 7.19
N TYR A 666 -41.27 -16.34 6.56
CA TYR A 666 -40.11 -16.98 5.94
C TYR A 666 -39.11 -17.44 7.00
N PHE A 667 -38.88 -16.63 8.04
CA PHE A 667 -37.96 -16.93 9.12
C PHE A 667 -38.34 -18.23 9.84
N GLU A 668 -39.63 -18.45 10.12
CA GLU A 668 -40.12 -19.70 10.73
C GLU A 668 -39.83 -20.94 9.87
N LYS A 669 -39.83 -20.81 8.53
CA LYS A 669 -39.56 -21.93 7.62
C LYS A 669 -38.09 -22.36 7.62
N VAL A 670 -37.18 -21.40 7.83
CA VAL A 670 -35.73 -21.56 7.67
C VAL A 670 -34.96 -21.74 8.98
N GLN A 671 -35.60 -21.49 10.13
CA GLN A 671 -35.00 -21.64 11.47
C GLN A 671 -34.37 -23.03 11.68
N ASP A 672 -35.01 -24.07 11.16
CA ASP A 672 -34.60 -25.48 11.30
C ASP A 672 -33.84 -26.01 10.09
N ASP A 673 -33.37 -25.16 9.17
CA ASP A 673 -32.68 -25.60 7.95
C ASP A 673 -31.34 -26.31 8.25
N TRP A 674 -30.78 -26.11 9.43
CA TRP A 674 -29.60 -26.85 9.91
C TRP A 674 -29.79 -28.36 9.98
N LYS A 675 -31.03 -28.82 10.09
CA LYS A 675 -31.38 -30.25 10.09
C LYS A 675 -31.50 -30.82 8.67
N LYS A 676 -31.62 -29.96 7.66
CA LYS A 676 -32.02 -30.32 6.28
C LYS A 676 -30.87 -30.24 5.28
N TYR A 677 -29.83 -29.46 5.56
CA TYR A 677 -28.75 -29.18 4.61
C TYR A 677 -27.39 -29.59 5.13
N ASN A 678 -26.54 -30.05 4.22
CA ASN A 678 -25.19 -30.44 4.51
C ASN A 678 -24.34 -29.20 4.81
N TRP A 679 -23.70 -29.16 5.97
CA TRP A 679 -22.93 -28.00 6.42
C TRP A 679 -21.59 -27.79 5.68
N ILE A 680 -21.10 -28.79 4.93
CA ILE A 680 -19.87 -28.74 4.13
C ILE A 680 -20.17 -28.34 2.69
N THR A 681 -21.25 -28.87 2.09
CA THR A 681 -21.57 -28.69 0.66
C THR A 681 -22.79 -27.79 0.37
N GLY A 682 -23.68 -27.62 1.35
CA GLY A 682 -24.94 -26.89 1.19
C GLY A 682 -26.06 -27.71 0.51
N ASP A 683 -25.83 -28.98 0.20
CA ASP A 683 -26.83 -29.84 -0.44
C ASP A 683 -27.89 -30.37 0.55
N PRO A 684 -29.13 -30.64 0.12
CA PRO A 684 -30.13 -31.28 0.98
C PRO A 684 -29.68 -32.67 1.45
N VAL A 685 -29.94 -33.00 2.73
CA VAL A 685 -29.64 -34.32 3.32
C VAL A 685 -30.90 -35.19 3.26
N GLU A 686 -30.76 -36.45 2.84
CA GLU A 686 -31.87 -37.41 2.80
C GLU A 686 -32.32 -37.83 4.21
N GLU A 687 -33.60 -38.14 4.37
CA GLU A 687 -34.17 -38.58 5.66
C GLU A 687 -33.53 -39.90 6.13
N GLY A 688 -32.68 -39.82 7.16
CA GLY A 688 -31.98 -40.97 7.76
C GLY A 688 -30.44 -40.89 7.67
N GLU A 689 -29.89 -39.98 6.85
CA GLU A 689 -28.45 -39.76 6.71
C GLU A 689 -27.94 -38.54 7.49
N ALA A 690 -28.83 -37.88 8.23
CA ALA A 690 -28.51 -36.74 9.08
C ALA A 690 -27.77 -37.20 10.36
N GLU A 691 -26.45 -36.98 10.39
CA GLU A 691 -25.58 -37.30 11.50
C GLU A 691 -24.79 -36.03 11.91
N GLU A 692 -24.94 -35.65 13.18
CA GLU A 692 -24.33 -34.45 13.79
C GLU A 692 -22.80 -34.54 13.79
N GLY A 693 -22.14 -33.52 13.22
CA GLY A 693 -20.70 -33.45 13.04
C GLY A 693 -20.17 -34.20 11.81
N VAL A 694 -21.03 -34.91 11.07
CA VAL A 694 -20.67 -35.64 9.84
C VAL A 694 -21.36 -35.02 8.63
N THR A 695 -22.70 -35.07 8.57
CA THR A 695 -23.50 -34.53 7.46
C THR A 695 -24.23 -33.25 7.84
N ILE A 696 -24.61 -33.06 9.11
CA ILE A 696 -25.22 -31.83 9.63
C ILE A 696 -24.43 -31.32 10.83
N HIS A 697 -24.55 -30.03 11.15
CA HIS A 697 -23.94 -29.41 12.32
C HIS A 697 -24.90 -28.37 12.90
N HIS A 698 -25.17 -28.46 14.20
CA HIS A 698 -26.05 -27.54 14.91
C HIS A 698 -25.35 -26.19 15.09
N TRP A 699 -25.53 -25.34 14.10
CA TRP A 699 -25.02 -23.97 14.13
C TRP A 699 -25.88 -23.06 15.02
N PRO A 700 -25.40 -21.84 15.35
CA PRO A 700 -26.11 -20.96 16.26
C PRO A 700 -27.52 -20.58 15.79
N THR A 701 -28.51 -20.82 16.66
CA THR A 701 -29.94 -20.55 16.45
C THR A 701 -30.48 -19.47 17.39
N LYS A 702 -29.70 -19.06 18.40
CA LYS A 702 -30.11 -18.10 19.43
C LYS A 702 -29.11 -16.94 19.55
N LEU A 703 -29.62 -15.72 19.48
CA LEU A 703 -28.88 -14.49 19.75
C LEU A 703 -29.09 -14.09 21.21
N VAL A 704 -28.03 -14.19 22.00
CA VAL A 704 -28.04 -13.90 23.44
C VAL A 704 -27.34 -12.56 23.71
N LEU A 705 -28.05 -11.65 24.35
CA LEU A 705 -27.59 -10.30 24.68
C LEU A 705 -27.56 -10.11 26.18
N LEU A 706 -26.38 -9.77 26.73
CA LEU A 706 -26.14 -9.68 28.17
C LEU A 706 -25.73 -8.27 28.57
N ASN A 707 -26.29 -7.80 29.69
CA ASN A 707 -25.81 -6.64 30.42
C ASN A 707 -25.49 -7.03 31.86
N VAL A 708 -24.26 -6.72 32.30
CA VAL A 708 -23.70 -7.23 33.56
C VAL A 708 -23.25 -6.10 34.47
N LYS A 709 -23.13 -6.38 35.77
CA LYS A 709 -22.50 -5.43 36.70
C LYS A 709 -20.99 -5.38 36.48
N ASN A 710 -20.42 -4.18 36.55
CA ASN A 710 -18.98 -3.96 36.34
C ASN A 710 -18.06 -4.80 37.25
N ALA A 711 -18.51 -5.16 38.46
CA ALA A 711 -17.75 -5.95 39.44
C ALA A 711 -17.55 -7.42 39.00
N ASP A 712 -18.50 -7.96 38.23
CA ASP A 712 -18.49 -9.37 37.82
C ASP A 712 -18.06 -9.56 36.35
N TYR A 713 -17.89 -8.47 35.60
CA TYR A 713 -17.52 -8.49 34.17
C TYR A 713 -16.34 -9.43 33.88
N GLN A 714 -15.22 -9.32 34.62
CA GLN A 714 -14.03 -10.15 34.38
C GLN A 714 -14.24 -11.64 34.74
N LYS A 715 -15.16 -11.94 35.66
CA LYS A 715 -15.48 -13.33 36.03
C LYS A 715 -16.34 -13.96 34.95
N ILE A 716 -17.36 -13.23 34.49
CA ILE A 716 -18.25 -13.64 33.40
C ILE A 716 -17.47 -13.79 32.10
N GLU A 717 -16.56 -12.87 31.77
CA GLU A 717 -15.71 -12.97 30.59
C GLU A 717 -14.84 -14.25 30.59
N LYS A 718 -14.36 -14.70 31.76
CA LYS A 718 -13.64 -15.98 31.88
C LYS A 718 -14.55 -17.19 31.68
N GLU A 719 -15.79 -17.13 32.13
CA GLU A 719 -16.76 -18.22 31.92
C GLU A 719 -17.20 -18.28 30.46
N LEU A 720 -17.37 -17.13 29.79
CA LEU A 720 -17.66 -17.06 28.35
C LEU A 720 -16.49 -17.56 27.49
N GLN A 721 -15.25 -17.55 27.98
CA GLN A 721 -14.15 -18.26 27.30
C GLN A 721 -14.33 -19.78 27.29
N ALA A 722 -15.02 -20.37 28.28
CA ALA A 722 -15.37 -21.78 28.25
C ALA A 722 -16.43 -22.05 27.19
N PHE A 723 -17.46 -21.20 27.11
CA PHE A 723 -18.47 -21.23 26.05
C PHE A 723 -17.83 -21.19 24.65
N ARG A 724 -16.93 -20.24 24.39
CA ARG A 724 -16.22 -20.14 23.10
C ARG A 724 -15.41 -21.38 22.74
N LYS A 725 -14.87 -22.11 23.72
CA LYS A 725 -14.14 -23.36 23.46
C LYS A 725 -15.05 -24.48 22.98
N VAL A 726 -16.31 -24.50 23.40
CA VAL A 726 -17.32 -25.47 22.93
C VAL A 726 -17.72 -25.14 21.50
N HIS A 727 -17.89 -23.86 21.16
CA HIS A 727 -18.23 -23.38 19.82
C HIS A 727 -17.04 -23.17 18.88
N LYS A 728 -15.91 -23.84 19.12
CA LYS A 728 -14.70 -23.64 18.31
C LYS A 728 -14.90 -24.02 16.83
N GLU A 729 -15.78 -24.98 16.55
CA GLU A 729 -16.12 -25.36 15.17
C GLU A 729 -16.85 -24.23 14.43
N ASP A 730 -17.68 -23.44 15.13
CA ASP A 730 -18.34 -22.28 14.52
C ASP A 730 -17.35 -21.13 14.21
N GLU A 731 -16.30 -20.97 15.02
CA GLU A 731 -15.22 -19.98 14.83
C GLU A 731 -14.12 -20.45 13.84
N ARG A 732 -14.25 -21.63 13.22
CA ARG A 732 -13.17 -22.21 12.39
C ARG A 732 -13.04 -21.55 11.02
N PHE A 733 -14.16 -21.06 10.48
CA PHE A 733 -14.28 -20.56 9.11
C PHE A 733 -13.62 -19.18 8.95
N ASP A 734 -13.85 -18.31 9.93
CA ASP A 734 -13.13 -17.06 10.07
C ASP A 734 -12.71 -16.85 11.53
N LYS A 735 -11.43 -16.55 11.73
CA LYS A 735 -10.86 -16.24 13.06
C LYS A 735 -11.36 -14.89 13.60
N ASP A 736 -11.87 -14.04 12.71
CA ASP A 736 -12.44 -12.75 13.07
C ASP A 736 -13.92 -12.93 13.55
N VAL A 737 -14.63 -13.98 13.13
CA VAL A 737 -16.02 -14.25 13.57
C VAL A 737 -16.01 -15.08 14.84
N LEU A 738 -16.52 -14.49 15.93
CA LEU A 738 -16.52 -15.10 17.26
C LEU A 738 -17.91 -15.54 17.69
N SER A 739 -17.99 -16.62 18.46
CA SER A 739 -19.25 -17.08 19.04
C SER A 739 -19.70 -16.22 20.21
N CYS A 740 -18.79 -15.46 20.83
CA CYS A 740 -19.19 -14.40 21.76
C CYS A 740 -18.22 -13.21 21.78
N TYR A 741 -18.79 -12.01 21.70
CA TYR A 741 -18.09 -10.73 21.70
C TYR A 741 -18.18 -10.01 23.05
N SER A 742 -17.09 -9.34 23.44
CA SER A 742 -16.97 -8.55 24.68
C SER A 742 -16.86 -7.07 24.33
N LYS A 743 -17.76 -6.24 24.89
CA LYS A 743 -17.79 -4.79 24.64
C LYS A 743 -16.47 -4.10 24.98
N ARG A 744 -15.87 -4.43 26.13
CA ARG A 744 -14.64 -3.76 26.60
C ARG A 744 -13.46 -4.00 25.67
N THR A 745 -13.25 -5.24 25.23
CA THR A 745 -12.14 -5.58 24.33
C THR A 745 -12.31 -4.92 22.96
N THR A 746 -13.53 -4.94 22.41
CA THR A 746 -13.81 -4.31 21.11
C THR A 746 -13.72 -2.78 21.18
N MET A 747 -14.16 -2.16 22.29
CA MET A 747 -14.01 -0.71 22.49
C MET A 747 -12.54 -0.28 22.51
N GLU A 748 -11.67 -1.01 23.22
CA GLU A 748 -10.24 -0.74 23.26
C GLU A 748 -9.59 -0.85 21.88
N GLN A 749 -10.01 -1.85 21.10
CA GLN A 749 -9.56 -2.05 19.73
C GLN A 749 -9.97 -0.88 18.81
N ILE A 750 -11.26 -0.51 18.80
CA ILE A 750 -11.76 0.58 17.95
C ILE A 750 -11.13 1.93 18.34
N GLU A 751 -10.96 2.21 19.63
CA GLU A 751 -10.29 3.44 20.07
C GLU A 751 -8.84 3.48 19.58
N SER A 752 -8.13 2.35 19.68
CA SER A 752 -6.76 2.22 19.19
C SER A 752 -6.69 2.38 17.67
N GLU A 753 -7.57 1.76 16.91
CA GLU A 753 -7.63 1.85 15.44
C GLU A 753 -7.92 3.29 14.97
N ARG A 754 -8.92 3.96 15.57
CA ARG A 754 -9.25 5.36 15.24
C ARG A 754 -8.10 6.32 15.59
N PHE A 755 -7.47 6.13 16.74
CA PHE A 755 -6.29 6.90 17.11
C PHE A 755 -5.17 6.70 16.10
N MET A 756 -4.92 5.46 15.71
CA MET A 756 -3.86 5.11 14.78
C MET A 756 -4.09 5.67 13.39
N THR A 757 -5.29 5.49 12.84
CA THR A 757 -5.73 6.09 11.58
C THR A 757 -5.46 7.60 11.62
N THR A 758 -5.90 8.28 12.68
CA THR A 758 -5.65 9.72 12.85
C THR A 758 -4.16 10.09 12.82
N VAL A 759 -3.32 9.37 13.57
CA VAL A 759 -1.88 9.70 13.69
C VAL A 759 -1.15 9.42 12.37
N VAL A 760 -1.43 8.27 11.76
CA VAL A 760 -0.89 7.81 10.48
C VAL A 760 -1.24 8.81 9.38
N ASP A 761 -2.51 9.20 9.28
CA ASP A 761 -2.98 10.15 8.26
C ASP A 761 -2.33 11.52 8.44
N ILE A 762 -2.26 12.05 9.67
CA ILE A 762 -1.59 13.33 9.95
C ILE A 762 -0.14 13.29 9.49
N PHE A 763 0.55 12.18 9.74
CA PHE A 763 1.95 12.03 9.40
C PHE A 763 2.16 11.90 7.88
N ILE A 764 1.34 11.11 7.18
CA ILE A 764 1.34 11.02 5.71
C ILE A 764 1.01 12.38 5.08
N MET A 765 -0.04 13.04 5.56
CA MET A 765 -0.44 14.37 5.08
C MET A 765 0.70 15.39 5.24
N GLY A 766 1.35 15.40 6.40
CA GLY A 766 2.52 16.25 6.66
C GLY A 766 3.67 15.96 5.69
N ALA A 767 3.94 14.69 5.39
CA ALA A 767 4.95 14.29 4.43
C ALA A 767 4.63 14.71 2.99
N PHE A 768 3.39 14.52 2.52
CA PHE A 768 2.96 14.99 1.20
C PHE A 768 3.02 16.51 1.08
N LEU A 769 2.64 17.22 2.14
CA LEU A 769 2.66 18.67 2.19
C LEU A 769 4.10 19.20 2.09
N LEU A 770 5.04 18.66 2.88
CA LEU A 770 6.47 19.01 2.77
C LEU A 770 7.08 18.56 1.43
N GLY A 771 6.70 17.38 0.95
CA GLY A 771 7.10 16.83 -0.34
C GLY A 771 6.70 17.74 -1.50
N SER A 772 5.51 18.35 -1.45
CA SER A 772 5.03 19.27 -2.48
C SER A 772 5.91 20.51 -2.63
N VAL A 773 6.29 21.14 -1.52
CA VAL A 773 7.19 22.31 -1.50
C VAL A 773 8.57 21.91 -2.01
N LEU A 774 9.06 20.74 -1.59
CA LEU A 774 10.34 20.19 -1.99
C LEU A 774 10.40 19.89 -3.50
N VAL A 775 9.34 19.34 -4.09
CA VAL A 775 9.22 19.11 -5.54
C VAL A 775 9.28 20.42 -6.32
N ILE A 776 8.64 21.48 -5.84
CA ILE A 776 8.72 22.82 -6.45
C ILE A 776 10.16 23.35 -6.35
N TYR A 777 10.79 23.25 -5.18
CA TYR A 777 12.17 23.68 -4.98
C TYR A 777 13.13 22.98 -5.96
N LEU A 778 13.01 21.67 -6.09
CA LEU A 778 13.83 20.86 -6.99
C LEU A 778 13.61 21.21 -8.46
N LYS A 779 12.36 21.50 -8.87
CA LYS A 779 12.10 22.04 -10.20
C LYS A 779 12.91 23.32 -10.41
N TYR A 780 12.75 24.31 -9.54
CA TYR A 780 13.40 25.61 -9.69
C TYR A 780 14.92 25.54 -9.63
N GLU A 781 15.48 24.71 -8.75
CA GLU A 781 16.93 24.51 -8.67
C GLU A 781 17.48 23.85 -9.95
N SER A 782 16.74 22.90 -10.54
CA SER A 782 17.13 22.24 -11.80
C SER A 782 17.13 23.18 -13.01
N GLU A 783 16.35 24.26 -12.96
CA GLU A 783 16.22 25.26 -14.04
C GLU A 783 17.00 26.55 -13.75
N MET A 784 17.75 26.59 -12.66
CA MET A 784 18.35 27.82 -12.12
C MET A 784 19.37 28.45 -13.06
N THR A 785 20.21 27.65 -13.72
CA THR A 785 21.21 28.13 -14.69
C THR A 785 20.55 28.85 -15.86
N ASP A 786 19.45 28.29 -16.35
CA ASP A 786 18.76 28.81 -17.53
C ASP A 786 17.94 30.06 -17.15
N LYS A 787 17.36 30.08 -15.95
CA LYS A 787 16.70 31.27 -15.41
C LYS A 787 17.68 32.42 -15.21
N LYS A 788 18.92 32.16 -14.77
CA LYS A 788 20.00 33.15 -14.71
C LYS A 788 20.35 33.70 -16.10
N LYS A 789 20.56 32.82 -17.10
CA LYS A 789 20.83 33.21 -18.50
C LYS A 789 19.69 34.07 -19.09
N ARG A 790 18.44 33.63 -18.93
CA ARG A 790 17.25 34.35 -19.37
C ARG A 790 17.14 35.72 -18.70
N ASN A 791 17.38 35.81 -17.40
CA ASN A 791 17.33 37.08 -16.67
C ASN A 791 18.43 38.04 -17.12
N HIS A 792 19.64 37.55 -17.38
CA HIS A 792 20.73 38.36 -17.93
C HIS A 792 20.34 38.91 -19.31
N PHE A 793 19.82 38.07 -20.21
CA PHE A 793 19.31 38.50 -21.52
C PHE A 793 18.21 39.57 -21.41
N LEU A 794 17.23 39.38 -20.54
CA LEU A 794 16.16 40.37 -20.30
C LEU A 794 16.72 41.69 -19.74
N THR A 795 17.79 41.61 -18.94
CA THR A 795 18.49 42.81 -18.44
C THR A 795 19.17 43.56 -19.57
N CYS A 796 19.84 42.85 -20.50
CA CYS A 796 20.50 43.45 -21.66
C CYS A 796 19.52 44.13 -22.63
N ILE A 797 18.27 43.66 -22.71
CA ILE A 797 17.19 44.27 -23.51
C ILE A 797 16.55 45.49 -22.82
N GLY A 798 16.95 45.80 -21.58
CA GLY A 798 16.45 46.98 -20.85
C GLY A 798 15.18 46.74 -20.04
N MET A 799 14.74 45.49 -19.84
CA MET A 799 13.59 45.19 -18.98
C MET A 799 13.90 45.51 -17.51
N SER A 800 12.98 46.16 -16.79
CA SER A 800 13.20 46.58 -15.40
C SER A 800 13.26 45.39 -14.42
N SER A 801 13.90 45.56 -13.25
CA SER A 801 13.91 44.51 -12.21
C SER A 801 12.52 44.14 -11.73
N LYS A 802 11.62 45.13 -11.60
CA LYS A 802 10.23 44.92 -11.16
C LYS A 802 9.46 44.02 -12.13
N GLU A 803 9.66 44.18 -13.43
CA GLU A 803 9.02 43.35 -14.46
C GLU A 803 9.59 41.93 -14.49
N ARG A 804 10.91 41.78 -14.35
CA ARG A 804 11.57 40.46 -14.27
C ARG A 804 11.16 39.70 -13.01
N GLU A 805 11.04 40.39 -11.87
CA GLU A 805 10.48 39.80 -10.66
C GLU A 805 9.05 39.33 -10.90
N LYS A 806 8.17 40.19 -11.43
CA LYS A 806 6.77 39.85 -11.75
C LYS A 806 6.66 38.62 -12.66
N LEU A 807 7.59 38.45 -13.60
CA LEU A 807 7.67 37.27 -14.45
C LEU A 807 7.95 35.99 -13.65
N ILE A 808 8.91 36.02 -12.72
CA ILE A 808 9.19 34.88 -11.82
C ILE A 808 7.97 34.59 -10.94
N ARG A 809 7.32 35.64 -10.38
CA ARG A 809 6.10 35.47 -9.54
C ARG A 809 4.94 34.82 -10.30
N THR A 810 4.79 35.16 -11.57
CA THR A 810 3.75 34.57 -12.43
C THR A 810 4.08 33.11 -12.74
N GLU A 811 5.36 32.78 -12.93
CA GLU A 811 5.83 31.42 -13.19
C GLU A 811 5.76 30.52 -11.95
N THR A 812 5.94 31.05 -10.75
CA THR A 812 5.79 30.31 -9.49
C THR A 812 4.33 30.13 -9.10
N GLY A 813 3.49 31.15 -9.36
CA GLY A 813 2.09 31.16 -8.94
C GLY A 813 1.24 30.00 -9.49
N ILE A 814 1.58 29.42 -10.65
CA ILE A 814 0.83 28.28 -11.20
C ILE A 814 0.87 27.05 -10.30
N PHE A 815 1.93 26.89 -9.49
CA PHE A 815 2.10 25.78 -8.54
C PHE A 815 1.28 25.94 -7.26
N PHE A 816 0.59 27.08 -7.12
CA PHE A 816 -0.37 27.33 -6.07
C PHE A 816 -1.79 27.31 -6.63
N TRP A 817 -2.05 28.10 -7.68
CA TRP A 817 -3.41 28.30 -8.18
C TRP A 817 -4.01 27.10 -8.91
N ILE A 818 -3.23 26.34 -9.70
CA ILE A 818 -3.77 25.17 -10.41
C ILE A 818 -4.11 24.05 -9.42
N PRO A 819 -3.20 23.63 -8.50
CA PRO A 819 -3.54 22.67 -7.46
C PRO A 819 -4.74 23.08 -6.60
N ALA A 820 -4.83 24.37 -6.22
CA ALA A 820 -5.97 24.88 -5.46
C ALA A 820 -7.28 24.78 -6.24
N ALA A 821 -7.28 25.08 -7.55
CA ALA A 821 -8.47 24.95 -8.39
C ALA A 821 -8.93 23.49 -8.52
N VAL A 822 -7.99 22.56 -8.69
CA VAL A 822 -8.28 21.12 -8.73
C VAL A 822 -8.84 20.64 -7.40
N ALA A 823 -8.28 21.08 -6.28
CA ALA A 823 -8.78 20.76 -4.95
C ALA A 823 -10.22 21.25 -4.73
N VAL A 824 -10.52 22.50 -5.10
CA VAL A 824 -11.86 23.09 -4.98
C VAL A 824 -12.89 22.36 -5.86
N ALA A 825 -12.48 21.84 -7.02
CA ALA A 825 -13.37 21.09 -7.89
C ALA A 825 -13.59 19.64 -7.40
N MET A 826 -12.53 18.95 -6.99
CA MET A 826 -12.57 17.51 -6.72
C MET A 826 -12.99 17.18 -5.28
N VAL A 827 -12.46 17.90 -4.29
CA VAL A 827 -12.66 17.54 -2.87
C VAL A 827 -14.14 17.62 -2.47
N PRO A 828 -14.91 18.70 -2.78
CA PRO A 828 -16.32 18.77 -2.39
C PRO A 828 -17.18 17.68 -3.03
N VAL A 829 -16.92 17.33 -4.30
CA VAL A 829 -17.68 16.31 -5.02
C VAL A 829 -17.45 14.94 -4.40
N LEU A 830 -16.17 14.59 -4.18
CA LEU A 830 -15.83 13.30 -3.59
C LEU A 830 -16.29 13.20 -2.11
N THR A 831 -16.24 14.29 -1.35
CA THR A 831 -16.78 14.35 0.01
C THR A 831 -18.30 14.18 0.03
N GLY A 832 -19.02 14.75 -0.95
CA GLY A 832 -20.47 14.57 -1.08
C GLY A 832 -20.87 13.11 -1.30
N GLU A 833 -20.11 12.37 -2.12
CA GLU A 833 -20.32 10.93 -2.30
C GLU A 833 -20.10 10.15 -1.00
N ILE A 834 -19.07 10.49 -0.21
CA ILE A 834 -18.84 9.86 1.11
C ILE A 834 -20.00 10.10 2.06
N TRP A 835 -20.53 11.32 2.14
CA TRP A 835 -21.64 11.64 3.04
C TRP A 835 -22.89 10.82 2.70
N ASN A 836 -23.13 10.57 1.42
CA ASN A 836 -24.20 9.72 0.96
C ASN A 836 -23.95 8.25 1.30
N MET A 837 -22.75 7.74 0.99
CA MET A 837 -22.41 6.32 1.21
C MET A 837 -22.38 5.91 2.68
N ARG A 838 -21.83 6.77 3.55
CA ARG A 838 -21.71 6.52 5.00
C ARG A 838 -22.92 7.02 5.80
N GLU A 839 -24.01 7.43 5.13
CA GLU A 839 -25.27 7.89 5.72
C GLU A 839 -25.07 8.97 6.82
N TYR A 840 -24.26 9.98 6.52
CA TYR A 840 -23.95 11.04 7.49
C TYR A 840 -25.17 11.91 7.76
N THR A 841 -25.43 12.17 9.05
CA THR A 841 -26.49 13.08 9.45
C THR A 841 -26.11 14.52 9.12
N LYS A 842 -27.09 15.43 9.07
CA LYS A 842 -26.82 16.86 8.84
C LYS A 842 -25.81 17.44 9.86
N ALA A 843 -25.85 16.98 11.11
CA ALA A 843 -24.89 17.39 12.13
C ALA A 843 -23.47 16.88 11.81
N ASP A 844 -23.35 15.61 11.42
CA ASP A 844 -22.08 15.01 11.01
C ASP A 844 -21.46 15.78 9.84
N CYS A 845 -22.26 16.14 8.83
CA CYS A 845 -21.80 16.93 7.68
C CYS A 845 -21.25 18.31 8.09
N VAL A 846 -21.90 19.00 9.05
CA VAL A 846 -21.42 20.30 9.56
C VAL A 846 -20.09 20.14 10.30
N HIS A 847 -19.97 19.12 11.16
CA HIS A 847 -18.72 18.83 11.86
C HIS A 847 -17.61 18.45 10.88
N TYR A 848 -17.90 17.59 9.90
CA TYR A 848 -16.98 17.20 8.85
C TYR A 848 -16.46 18.42 8.09
N LEU A 849 -17.38 19.29 7.64
CA LEU A 849 -17.04 20.50 6.89
C LEU A 849 -16.14 21.44 7.71
N ARG A 850 -16.39 21.60 9.02
CA ARG A 850 -15.55 22.41 9.90
C ARG A 850 -14.11 21.91 9.94
N TYR A 851 -13.91 20.60 10.12
CA TYR A 851 -12.56 20.02 10.12
C TYR A 851 -11.89 20.08 8.74
N LEU A 852 -12.66 19.81 7.67
CA LEU A 852 -12.17 19.94 6.29
C LEU A 852 -11.69 21.37 5.98
N LEU A 853 -12.43 22.39 6.42
CA LEU A 853 -12.04 23.79 6.26
C LEU A 853 -10.75 24.11 7.02
N ILE A 854 -10.59 23.61 8.26
CA ILE A 854 -9.35 23.79 9.04
C ILE A 854 -8.17 23.17 8.28
N LEU A 855 -8.30 21.94 7.78
CA LEU A 855 -7.25 21.28 6.99
C LEU A 855 -6.95 22.02 5.69
N ALA A 856 -7.97 22.49 4.98
CA ALA A 856 -7.81 23.26 3.75
C ALA A 856 -7.06 24.57 4.00
N VAL A 857 -7.37 25.28 5.08
CA VAL A 857 -6.64 26.50 5.49
C VAL A 857 -5.19 26.19 5.81
N ILE A 858 -4.91 25.14 6.60
CA ILE A 858 -3.54 24.73 6.91
C ILE A 858 -2.77 24.42 5.63
N TYR A 859 -3.35 23.63 4.72
CA TYR A 859 -2.73 23.31 3.43
C TYR A 859 -2.44 24.57 2.61
N LEU A 860 -3.42 25.45 2.43
CA LEU A 860 -3.27 26.67 1.63
C LEU A 860 -2.23 27.62 2.23
N VAL A 861 -2.18 27.76 3.56
CA VAL A 861 -1.20 28.60 4.26
C VAL A 861 0.21 28.03 4.05
N VAL A 862 0.43 26.75 4.33
CA VAL A 862 1.79 26.19 4.23
C VAL A 862 2.24 26.13 2.77
N GLN A 863 1.37 25.75 1.84
CA GLN A 863 1.69 25.73 0.41
C GLN A 863 1.94 27.14 -0.12
N GLY A 864 1.15 28.13 0.31
CA GLY A 864 1.33 29.53 -0.04
C GLY A 864 2.67 30.08 0.46
N ILE A 865 3.02 29.80 1.72
CA ILE A 865 4.32 30.16 2.31
C ILE A 865 5.45 29.47 1.54
N GLY A 866 5.35 28.16 1.28
CA GLY A 866 6.34 27.39 0.54
C GLY A 866 6.62 27.96 -0.84
N VAL A 867 5.56 28.24 -1.62
CA VAL A 867 5.67 28.87 -2.95
C VAL A 867 6.29 30.25 -2.84
N LYS A 868 5.93 31.06 -1.84
CA LYS A 868 6.51 32.40 -1.62
C LYS A 868 7.98 32.37 -1.23
N VAL A 869 8.40 31.41 -0.39
CA VAL A 869 9.80 31.20 -0.04
C VAL A 869 10.61 30.83 -1.28
N ILE A 870 10.10 29.93 -2.13
CA ILE A 870 10.79 29.53 -3.36
C ILE A 870 10.84 30.68 -4.38
N GLU A 871 9.76 31.47 -4.48
CA GLU A 871 9.71 32.69 -5.30
C GLU A 871 10.83 33.66 -4.89
N GLN A 872 10.92 34.01 -3.59
CA GLN A 872 11.96 34.91 -3.09
C GLN A 872 13.37 34.33 -3.24
N TYR A 873 13.55 33.04 -2.96
CA TYR A 873 14.82 32.34 -3.15
C TYR A 873 15.29 32.43 -4.61
N THR A 874 14.37 32.17 -5.55
CA THR A 874 14.65 32.24 -6.99
C THR A 874 15.02 33.66 -7.41
N ILE A 875 14.24 34.68 -7.00
CA ILE A 875 14.52 36.09 -7.30
C ILE A 875 15.92 36.49 -6.80
N ARG A 876 16.24 36.23 -5.52
CA ARG A 876 17.54 36.59 -4.93
C ARG A 876 18.73 35.96 -5.65
N LYS A 877 18.57 34.71 -6.10
CA LYS A 877 19.63 33.95 -6.77
C LYS A 877 19.79 34.36 -8.24
N VAL A 878 18.69 34.72 -8.90
CA VAL A 878 18.68 35.15 -10.31
C VAL A 878 19.14 36.60 -10.48
N GLU A 879 18.85 37.48 -9.54
CA GLU A 879 19.31 38.89 -9.56
C GLU A 879 20.76 39.08 -9.06
N GLY A 880 21.42 38.01 -8.58
CA GLY A 880 22.81 38.09 -8.10
C GLY A 880 22.99 38.81 -6.76
N LYS A 881 21.91 39.23 -6.08
CA LYS A 881 21.95 39.81 -4.73
C LYS A 881 22.62 38.87 -3.71
N HIS A 882 22.51 37.57 -3.93
CA HIS A 882 23.12 36.57 -3.05
C HIS A 882 24.65 36.48 -3.18
N GLU A 883 25.21 36.77 -4.36
CA GLU A 883 26.67 36.73 -4.61
C GLU A 883 27.38 38.01 -4.14
N ARG A 884 26.69 39.17 -4.15
CA ARG A 884 27.22 40.43 -3.60
C ARG A 884 27.39 40.40 -2.08
N ASN A 885 26.45 39.79 -1.35
CA ASN A 885 26.55 39.64 0.11
C ASN A 885 27.60 38.62 0.58
N ILE A 886 28.12 37.77 -0.32
CA ILE A 886 29.18 36.80 0.00
C ILE A 886 30.57 37.35 -0.38
N LYS A 887 30.65 38.23 -1.40
CA LYS A 887 31.90 38.94 -1.73
C LYS A 887 32.16 40.17 -0.86
N GLY A 888 31.15 40.67 -0.15
CA GLY A 888 31.27 41.79 0.79
C GLY A 888 31.41 41.39 2.27
N LYS A 889 31.68 40.11 2.58
CA LYS A 889 31.96 39.63 3.94
C LYS A 889 33.26 38.83 3.98
#